data_AF-A0A2D5RZV4-F1
#
_entry.id   AF-A0A2D5RZV4-F1
#
_cell.length_a   1.000
_cell.length_b   1.000
_cell.length_c   1.000
_cell.angle_alpha   90.00
_cell.angle_beta   90.00
_cell.angle_gamma   90.00
#
_symmetry.space_group_name_H-M   'P 1'
#
loop_
_entity.id
_entity.type
_entity.pdbx_description
1 polymer ?
#
loop_
_entity_poly.entity_id
_entity_poly.type
_entity_poly.pdbx_seq_one_letter_code
_entity_poly.pdbx_strand_id
1 'polypeptide(L)'
;MTKRIIKVTPVATSIALTLGLSACGTDNDGNKYVPPVPPVQVVTASDDAQFNVEITGKAVKGTMKQAAVSVMTLNEAGETVPVAFRLSASEETETFMAEASSQEAANLAVEASKIEGNPDTVVTNNSGGYSIYLEDDFTGPVYITVKTLAESDDSFLRCDAYLGCGEYSVAPAVDEENDGDNNIEFGEWYKTDLELSVVKYIEEPEADDSQSDINPERAYTANTTLLTSVVAKLLMSESVSIDDDAIASASLNSVIKVLGPDSAILLAALNTDLSAGGAIDLSNIEGDEELNAAVLILTQLASSVQSLPSITDAINQMVNNVKTESFAAGVNSFGIQTSNSTLNSDSETVADEDLIQIAVNITASIFVAAATGGENDIKAALEAAFIAMNPSASASDIANFASNSALIAKKIKKAKDKGVKNGAATNAALTNLGKTIQKVLSKLGCAGSECIVGTDFFAKLAAELSKQIDMTEMNLTKLQDSVDSAQADLLAVQGLGGDAIVDADDAIAFVLAVAELESEAEESRLVSISKALFTKARGYMGGAKLLTSRSSDYSQILDDAKALRAGTKAEAGEVLAFSKALKILIKESEKVISDFNIDVEVAKRIALKAEAKADAKQTLATTAESVSTNALSAAQAAVDSGSLDAVSLVETAIDAASDFVEAVDQLELAISKALAAAQSYAKKATDDSSEADEAANLIAGAIQMRAAAVTQAALADEQFEKALELQTKALLDVATREVKATSESLATMTVLTSSGGDAIVTSADVLSDVIDELASSGNSGTGNSSSQPEWAYDYSLDDLTLKLTNDTTQEMISAIASYQGDKLVVAWGATLKGSNGESVSLITNTNQAEALKECEDFVAGTITNPKDIDSCLSITFDRTVDAGTVDDALITDIKAWNNISIMDGASGFEGRLNVIGNDTIDVATVTLEGNSGDLGFKVVGMVDGSGAEDKSTLEIMVNDDAAMGYTLKMMGTESAGYSGDVKAMYNDKMMSFGTVTKVTNGISISYIDGDTINYTDVTFIDLTK
;
A
#
# COMPACT_ATOMS: atom_id res chain seq x y z
N MET A 1 -70.41 -6.33 -2.08
CA MET A 1 -70.64 -5.94 -3.48
C MET A 1 -69.28 -5.87 -4.17
N THR A 2 -68.98 -6.32 -5.37
CA THR A 2 -69.50 -7.35 -6.28
C THR A 2 -68.44 -7.44 -7.40
N LYS A 3 -67.92 -8.65 -7.61
CA LYS A 3 -67.28 -9.24 -8.82
C LYS A 3 -67.07 -8.37 -10.09
N ARG A 4 -65.87 -8.52 -10.69
CA ARG A 4 -65.51 -8.74 -12.12
C ARG A 4 -63.96 -8.78 -12.18
N ILE A 5 -63.22 -9.86 -12.50
CA ILE A 5 -63.18 -10.82 -13.63
C ILE A 5 -63.17 -10.17 -15.02
N ILE A 6 -61.96 -10.05 -15.60
CA ILE A 6 -61.62 -10.04 -17.04
C ILE A 6 -60.23 -10.71 -17.14
N LYS A 7 -60.15 -12.04 -17.36
CA LYS A 7 -59.98 -12.76 -18.64
C LYS A 7 -58.56 -12.70 -19.25
N VAL A 8 -57.78 -13.75 -18.98
CA VAL A 8 -56.78 -14.29 -19.92
C VAL A 8 -57.41 -15.54 -20.58
N THR A 9 -57.29 -15.62 -21.90
CA THR A 9 -58.01 -16.49 -22.83
C THR A 9 -57.36 -17.89 -22.92
N PRO A 10 -58.12 -18.98 -23.18
CA PRO A 10 -57.60 -20.35 -23.17
C PRO A 10 -57.14 -20.85 -24.55
N VAL A 11 -56.23 -21.84 -24.51
CA VAL A 11 -56.06 -23.01 -25.40
C VAL A 11 -56.29 -22.77 -26.90
N ALA A 12 -55.19 -22.69 -27.65
CA ALA A 12 -55.18 -22.82 -29.10
C ALA A 12 -54.64 -24.21 -29.49
N THR A 13 -55.55 -25.17 -29.62
CA THR A 13 -55.43 -26.22 -30.63
C THR A 13 -55.89 -25.61 -31.96
N SER A 14 -55.03 -25.58 -32.98
CA SER A 14 -55.43 -25.33 -34.37
C SER A 14 -55.46 -26.65 -35.12
N ILE A 15 -56.67 -27.17 -35.31
CA ILE A 15 -57.01 -28.36 -36.07
C ILE A 15 -56.93 -28.05 -37.57
N ALA A 16 -56.21 -28.90 -38.31
CA ALA A 16 -56.42 -29.10 -39.73
C ALA A 16 -56.17 -30.58 -40.10
N LEU A 17 -57.15 -31.45 -39.84
CA LEU A 17 -57.73 -32.28 -40.91
C LEU A 17 -59.04 -32.94 -40.44
N THR A 18 -60.11 -32.49 -41.07
CA THR A 18 -61.46 -33.06 -41.15
C THR A 18 -61.48 -34.36 -41.96
N LEU A 19 -62.18 -35.39 -41.45
CA LEU A 19 -63.07 -36.38 -42.10
C LEU A 19 -63.34 -37.50 -41.05
N GLY A 20 -64.56 -37.84 -40.61
CA GLY A 20 -65.90 -37.39 -40.94
C GLY A 20 -66.93 -37.89 -39.91
N LEU A 21 -68.03 -37.16 -39.80
CA LEU A 21 -69.26 -37.57 -39.12
C LEU A 21 -69.99 -38.66 -39.93
N SER A 22 -70.48 -39.71 -39.28
CA SER A 22 -71.87 -40.20 -39.44
C SER A 22 -72.21 -41.30 -38.43
N ALA A 23 -73.46 -41.24 -37.97
CA ALA A 23 -74.08 -42.22 -37.07
C ALA A 23 -74.53 -43.49 -37.81
N CYS A 24 -74.66 -44.58 -37.01
CA CYS A 24 -75.55 -45.74 -37.14
C CYS A 24 -75.68 -46.48 -38.49
N GLY A 25 -75.36 -47.78 -38.47
CA GLY A 25 -76.03 -48.79 -39.30
C GLY A 25 -75.10 -49.79 -39.98
N THR A 26 -75.08 -51.02 -39.44
CA THR A 26 -74.99 -52.34 -40.11
C THR A 26 -74.17 -52.53 -41.39
N ASP A 27 -73.31 -53.56 -41.31
CA ASP A 27 -72.86 -54.51 -42.33
C ASP A 27 -71.83 -54.13 -43.42
N ASN A 28 -70.84 -55.03 -43.49
CA ASN A 28 -69.97 -55.47 -44.60
C ASN A 28 -68.71 -54.69 -45.04
N ASP A 29 -67.60 -55.43 -44.89
CA ASP A 29 -66.47 -55.69 -45.80
C ASP A 29 -65.56 -54.55 -46.28
N GLY A 30 -64.29 -54.63 -45.84
CA GLY A 30 -63.17 -54.00 -46.56
C GLY A 30 -61.91 -53.76 -45.73
N ASN A 31 -61.13 -54.81 -45.45
CA ASN A 31 -59.80 -54.74 -44.83
C ASN A 31 -58.89 -53.68 -45.48
N LYS A 32 -58.47 -52.66 -44.70
CA LYS A 32 -57.18 -51.98 -44.86
C LYS A 32 -56.53 -51.79 -43.49
N TYR A 33 -55.39 -52.45 -43.34
CA TYR A 33 -54.51 -52.42 -42.18
C TYR A 33 -53.84 -51.04 -42.05
N VAL A 34 -54.04 -50.36 -40.91
CA VAL A 34 -53.21 -49.21 -40.48
C VAL A 34 -52.28 -49.76 -39.40
N PRO A 35 -50.94 -49.74 -39.57
CA PRO A 35 -50.03 -50.20 -38.54
C PRO A 35 -50.13 -49.30 -37.30
N PRO A 36 -50.01 -49.84 -36.07
CA PRO A 36 -49.88 -49.03 -34.87
C PRO A 36 -48.60 -48.16 -34.96
N VAL A 37 -48.69 -46.91 -34.49
CA VAL A 37 -47.52 -46.05 -34.28
C VAL A 37 -46.55 -46.82 -33.37
N PRO A 38 -45.25 -46.94 -33.70
CA PRO A 38 -44.28 -47.58 -32.83
C PRO A 38 -44.31 -46.92 -31.45
N PRO A 39 -44.14 -47.67 -30.33
CA PRO A 39 -43.95 -47.05 -29.03
C PRO A 39 -42.74 -46.11 -29.11
N VAL A 40 -42.88 -44.89 -28.59
CA VAL A 40 -41.75 -43.98 -28.40
C VAL A 40 -40.74 -44.74 -27.53
N GLN A 41 -39.55 -45.01 -28.05
CA GLN A 41 -38.46 -45.54 -27.23
C GLN A 41 -38.11 -44.45 -26.21
N VAL A 42 -38.30 -44.76 -24.93
CA VAL A 42 -37.88 -43.93 -23.81
C VAL A 42 -36.67 -44.61 -23.19
N VAL A 43 -35.60 -43.84 -23.01
CA VAL A 43 -34.33 -44.25 -22.40
C VAL A 43 -34.21 -43.52 -21.07
N THR A 44 -33.92 -44.25 -20.00
CA THR A 44 -33.68 -43.69 -18.67
C THR A 44 -32.18 -43.55 -18.45
N ALA A 45 -31.74 -42.38 -18.02
CA ALA A 45 -30.40 -42.14 -17.48
C ALA A 45 -30.52 -41.88 -15.98
N SER A 46 -29.49 -42.26 -15.24
CA SER A 46 -29.36 -42.01 -13.80
C SER A 46 -27.92 -41.61 -13.51
N ASP A 47 -27.76 -40.66 -12.61
CA ASP A 47 -26.46 -40.27 -12.10
C ASP A 47 -26.54 -39.97 -10.60
N ASP A 48 -25.45 -40.22 -9.89
CA ASP A 48 -25.33 -40.09 -8.44
C ASP A 48 -24.28 -39.01 -8.14
N ALA A 49 -24.64 -37.97 -7.40
CA ALA A 49 -23.78 -36.82 -7.14
C ALA A 49 -23.65 -36.52 -5.64
N GLN A 50 -22.47 -36.04 -5.23
CA GLN A 50 -22.22 -35.46 -3.91
C GLN A 50 -21.63 -34.07 -4.07
N PHE A 51 -21.96 -33.16 -3.16
CA PHE A 51 -21.55 -31.76 -3.20
C PHE A 51 -20.66 -31.43 -2.00
N ASN A 52 -19.35 -31.68 -2.11
CA ASN A 52 -18.39 -31.45 -1.02
C ASN A 52 -17.24 -30.49 -1.39
N VAL A 53 -17.27 -29.86 -2.57
CA VAL A 53 -16.32 -28.81 -2.95
C VAL A 53 -16.79 -27.47 -2.40
N GLU A 54 -16.28 -27.07 -1.25
CA GLU A 54 -16.68 -25.81 -0.61
C GLU A 54 -16.04 -24.60 -1.30
N ILE A 55 -16.85 -23.61 -1.67
CA ILE A 55 -16.38 -22.27 -2.05
C ILE A 55 -16.97 -21.27 -1.07
N THR A 56 -16.09 -20.54 -0.37
CA THR A 56 -16.46 -19.47 0.56
C THR A 56 -15.97 -18.12 0.06
N GLY A 57 -16.69 -17.05 0.36
CA GLY A 57 -16.25 -15.69 0.04
C GLY A 57 -16.99 -14.65 0.86
N LYS A 58 -16.42 -13.44 0.94
CA LYS A 58 -17.12 -12.23 1.38
C LYS A 58 -17.23 -11.25 0.20
N ALA A 59 -18.39 -10.62 0.05
CA ALA A 59 -18.63 -9.55 -0.92
C ALA A 59 -18.43 -8.19 -0.25
N VAL A 60 -17.34 -7.52 -0.60
CA VAL A 60 -16.86 -6.35 0.14
C VAL A 60 -16.42 -5.23 -0.78
N LYS A 61 -17.07 -4.08 -0.56
CA LYS A 61 -16.71 -2.76 -1.04
C LYS A 61 -16.88 -1.73 0.09
N GLY A 62 -18.04 -1.77 0.73
CA GLY A 62 -18.19 -2.07 2.15
C GLY A 62 -19.03 -3.35 2.24
N THR A 63 -19.38 -3.85 3.42
CA THR A 63 -20.11 -5.12 3.52
C THR A 63 -21.43 -5.08 2.74
N MET A 64 -21.63 -6.04 1.83
CA MET A 64 -22.89 -6.22 1.09
C MET A 64 -23.76 -7.25 1.81
N LYS A 65 -24.72 -6.84 2.63
CA LYS A 65 -25.64 -7.77 3.34
C LYS A 65 -26.87 -8.09 2.50
N GLN A 66 -27.38 -9.32 2.60
CA GLN A 66 -28.59 -9.79 1.90
C GLN A 66 -28.53 -9.58 0.37
N ALA A 67 -27.32 -9.50 -0.18
CA ALA A 67 -27.08 -9.27 -1.60
C ALA A 67 -27.25 -10.57 -2.37
N ALA A 68 -27.90 -10.52 -3.53
CA ALA A 68 -28.17 -11.70 -4.33
C ALA A 68 -26.87 -12.29 -4.87
N VAL A 69 -26.69 -13.61 -4.72
CA VAL A 69 -25.53 -14.35 -5.20
C VAL A 69 -25.94 -15.20 -6.41
N SER A 70 -25.18 -15.08 -7.50
CA SER A 70 -25.33 -15.88 -8.71
C SER A 70 -24.06 -16.69 -8.95
N VAL A 71 -24.23 -17.98 -9.24
CA VAL A 71 -23.13 -18.93 -9.49
C VAL A 71 -23.28 -19.49 -10.89
N MET A 72 -22.27 -19.27 -11.72
CA MET A 72 -22.25 -19.68 -13.13
C MET A 72 -20.90 -20.32 -13.48
N THR A 73 -20.83 -20.99 -14.63
CA THR A 73 -19.61 -21.51 -15.24
C THR A 73 -19.59 -21.15 -16.73
N LEU A 74 -18.51 -21.49 -17.45
CA LEU A 74 -18.46 -21.40 -18.91
C LEU A 74 -18.64 -22.78 -19.52
N ASN A 75 -19.51 -22.88 -20.52
CA ASN A 75 -19.59 -24.07 -21.36
C ASN A 75 -18.41 -24.14 -22.35
N GLU A 76 -18.29 -25.23 -23.10
CA GLU A 76 -17.24 -25.41 -24.13
C GLU A 76 -17.25 -24.32 -25.22
N ALA A 77 -18.38 -23.62 -25.41
CA ALA A 77 -18.53 -22.52 -26.36
C ALA A 77 -18.13 -21.16 -25.78
N GLY A 78 -17.71 -21.11 -24.50
CA GLY A 78 -17.38 -19.87 -23.79
C GLY A 78 -18.60 -19.04 -23.38
N GLU A 79 -19.79 -19.64 -23.35
CA GLU A 79 -21.02 -18.98 -22.90
C GLU A 79 -21.25 -19.25 -21.40
N THR A 80 -21.74 -18.24 -20.68
CA THR A 80 -22.07 -18.36 -19.26
C THR A 80 -23.33 -19.21 -19.07
N VAL A 81 -23.22 -20.30 -18.31
CA VAL A 81 -24.30 -21.24 -17.99
C VAL A 81 -24.36 -21.52 -16.48
N PRO A 82 -25.52 -21.89 -15.90
CA PRO A 82 -25.60 -22.27 -14.49
C PRO A 82 -24.78 -23.52 -14.18
N VAL A 83 -24.23 -23.58 -12.97
CA VAL A 83 -23.57 -24.77 -12.39
C VAL A 83 -24.44 -25.35 -11.26
N ALA A 84 -24.42 -26.66 -11.07
CA ALA A 84 -25.11 -27.29 -9.94
C ALA A 84 -24.37 -27.01 -8.62
N PHE A 85 -25.09 -26.58 -7.57
CA PHE A 85 -24.51 -26.31 -6.26
C PHE A 85 -25.52 -26.47 -5.10
N ARG A 86 -25.01 -26.57 -3.87
CA ARG A 86 -25.78 -26.63 -2.61
C ARG A 86 -25.30 -25.58 -1.60
N LEU A 87 -26.08 -25.37 -0.54
CA LEU A 87 -25.74 -24.46 0.58
C LEU A 87 -25.11 -25.18 1.78
N SER A 88 -25.02 -26.51 1.71
CA SER A 88 -24.40 -27.36 2.72
C SER A 88 -23.75 -28.55 2.03
N ALA A 89 -22.71 -29.10 2.65
CA ALA A 89 -22.08 -30.34 2.22
C ALA A 89 -23.10 -31.50 2.18
N SER A 90 -22.91 -32.44 1.26
CA SER A 90 -23.77 -33.62 1.14
C SER A 90 -23.51 -34.61 2.27
N GLU A 91 -24.53 -34.87 3.11
CA GLU A 91 -24.46 -35.96 4.10
C GLU A 91 -24.60 -37.35 3.45
N GLU A 92 -25.37 -37.44 2.36
CA GLU A 92 -25.60 -38.66 1.57
C GLU A 92 -25.58 -38.32 0.07
N THR A 93 -25.32 -39.31 -0.78
CA THR A 93 -25.35 -39.18 -2.25
C THR A 93 -26.76 -38.86 -2.76
N GLU A 94 -26.89 -37.85 -3.62
CA GLU A 94 -28.13 -37.48 -4.29
C GLU A 94 -28.25 -38.21 -5.64
N THR A 95 -29.35 -38.94 -5.86
CA THR A 95 -29.60 -39.65 -7.14
C THR A 95 -30.53 -38.84 -8.04
N PHE A 96 -30.10 -38.58 -9.28
CA PHE A 96 -30.85 -37.89 -10.32
C PHE A 96 -31.24 -38.87 -11.43
N MET A 97 -32.48 -38.79 -11.90
CA MET A 97 -32.97 -39.64 -12.99
C MET A 97 -33.79 -38.83 -13.99
N ALA A 98 -33.55 -39.09 -15.27
CA ALA A 98 -34.35 -38.50 -16.34
C ALA A 98 -34.65 -39.49 -17.47
N GLU A 99 -35.76 -39.27 -18.15
CA GLU A 99 -36.23 -40.10 -19.27
C GLU A 99 -36.33 -39.26 -20.55
N ALA A 100 -35.72 -39.71 -21.64
CA ALA A 100 -35.78 -39.03 -22.93
C ALA A 100 -35.83 -40.00 -24.13
N SER A 101 -35.97 -39.45 -25.35
CA SER A 101 -36.07 -40.23 -26.58
C SER A 101 -34.73 -40.79 -27.10
N SER A 102 -33.61 -40.41 -26.49
CA SER A 102 -32.26 -40.93 -26.75
C SER A 102 -31.42 -40.91 -25.47
N GLN A 103 -30.33 -41.68 -25.43
CA GLN A 103 -29.41 -41.70 -24.28
C GLN A 103 -28.77 -40.32 -24.03
N GLU A 104 -28.34 -39.63 -25.09
CA GLU A 104 -27.72 -38.31 -25.00
C GLU A 104 -28.70 -37.26 -24.44
N ALA A 105 -29.96 -37.30 -24.88
CA ALA A 105 -30.99 -36.42 -24.35
C ALA A 105 -31.37 -36.76 -22.90
N ALA A 106 -31.29 -38.04 -22.50
CA ALA A 106 -31.55 -38.47 -21.14
C ALA A 106 -30.42 -38.01 -20.20
N ASN A 107 -29.15 -38.13 -20.63
CA ASN A 107 -28.00 -37.64 -19.88
C ASN A 107 -28.05 -36.11 -19.71
N LEU A 108 -28.34 -35.35 -20.79
CA LEU A 108 -28.52 -33.89 -20.70
C LEU A 108 -29.67 -33.49 -19.76
N ALA A 109 -30.74 -34.28 -19.70
CA ALA A 109 -31.86 -34.05 -18.80
C ALA A 109 -31.51 -34.38 -17.34
N VAL A 110 -30.62 -35.35 -17.09
CA VAL A 110 -30.06 -35.61 -15.74
C VAL A 110 -29.23 -34.41 -15.29
N GLU A 111 -28.32 -33.90 -16.13
CA GLU A 111 -27.54 -32.69 -15.84
C GLU A 111 -28.41 -31.45 -15.58
N ALA A 112 -29.46 -31.26 -16.39
CA ALA A 112 -30.44 -30.20 -16.15
C ALA A 112 -31.18 -30.36 -14.81
N SER A 113 -31.46 -31.60 -14.39
CA SER A 113 -32.09 -31.89 -13.10
C SER A 113 -31.17 -31.60 -11.90
N LYS A 114 -29.84 -31.77 -12.05
CA LYS A 114 -28.87 -31.38 -11.02
C LYS A 114 -28.92 -29.86 -10.78
N ILE A 115 -29.02 -29.09 -11.86
CA ILE A 115 -29.14 -27.60 -11.84
C ILE A 115 -30.50 -27.17 -11.29
N GLU A 116 -31.61 -27.86 -11.63
CA GLU A 116 -32.94 -27.56 -11.05
C GLU A 116 -32.97 -27.76 -9.53
N GLY A 117 -32.08 -28.58 -8.97
CA GLY A 117 -31.88 -28.73 -7.54
C GLY A 117 -31.20 -27.55 -6.84
N ASN A 118 -30.75 -26.53 -7.57
CA ASN A 118 -30.17 -25.33 -6.97
C ASN A 118 -31.19 -24.56 -6.13
N PRO A 119 -30.78 -23.87 -5.05
CA PRO A 119 -31.66 -23.02 -4.27
C PRO A 119 -32.30 -21.91 -5.11
N ASP A 120 -33.61 -21.66 -4.91
CA ASP A 120 -34.35 -20.59 -5.60
C ASP A 120 -33.75 -19.19 -5.36
N THR A 121 -33.19 -18.96 -4.17
CA THR A 121 -32.54 -17.70 -3.79
C THR A 121 -31.30 -17.97 -2.94
N VAL A 122 -30.20 -17.32 -3.28
CA VAL A 122 -28.97 -17.28 -2.48
C VAL A 122 -28.64 -15.83 -2.18
N VAL A 123 -28.43 -15.52 -0.90
CA VAL A 123 -28.06 -14.18 -0.46
C VAL A 123 -26.86 -14.24 0.48
N THR A 124 -26.10 -13.15 0.53
CA THR A 124 -25.03 -12.98 1.52
C THR A 124 -25.59 -12.81 2.93
N ASN A 125 -24.82 -13.21 3.94
CA ASN A 125 -25.14 -12.98 5.35
C ASN A 125 -24.91 -11.50 5.75
N ASN A 126 -25.12 -11.17 7.02
CA ASN A 126 -24.97 -9.79 7.54
C ASN A 126 -23.55 -9.22 7.39
N SER A 127 -22.54 -10.10 7.33
CA SER A 127 -21.12 -9.77 7.15
C SER A 127 -20.71 -9.82 5.67
N GLY A 128 -21.65 -10.02 4.75
CA GLY A 128 -21.40 -10.15 3.31
C GLY A 128 -20.81 -11.50 2.89
N GLY A 129 -20.74 -12.46 3.82
CA GLY A 129 -20.25 -13.80 3.59
C GLY A 129 -21.25 -14.69 2.87
N TYR A 130 -20.74 -15.61 2.05
CA TYR A 130 -21.47 -16.68 1.40
C TYR A 130 -20.65 -17.98 1.37
N SER A 131 -21.34 -19.12 1.30
CA SER A 131 -20.75 -20.44 1.14
C SER A 131 -21.63 -21.26 0.20
N ILE A 132 -20.99 -21.94 -0.75
CA ILE A 132 -21.62 -22.83 -1.72
C ILE A 132 -20.81 -24.12 -1.84
N TYR A 133 -21.47 -25.21 -2.22
CA TYR A 133 -20.85 -26.52 -2.38
C TYR A 133 -21.09 -27.02 -3.80
N LEU A 134 -20.02 -27.24 -4.57
CA LEU A 134 -20.07 -27.82 -5.91
C LEU A 134 -19.92 -29.34 -5.85
N GLU A 135 -20.27 -29.98 -6.97
CA GLU A 135 -20.17 -31.43 -7.14
C GLU A 135 -18.71 -31.91 -6.99
N ASP A 136 -18.55 -33.11 -6.44
CA ASP A 136 -17.24 -33.71 -6.15
C ASP A 136 -16.41 -33.96 -7.42
N ASP A 137 -16.99 -34.11 -8.59
CA ASP A 137 -16.24 -34.25 -9.83
C ASP A 137 -16.10 -32.94 -10.62
N PHE A 138 -16.64 -31.83 -10.10
CA PHE A 138 -16.56 -30.54 -10.78
C PHE A 138 -15.10 -30.07 -10.89
N THR A 139 -14.73 -29.69 -12.11
CA THR A 139 -13.45 -29.06 -12.47
C THR A 139 -13.70 -27.93 -13.46
N GLY A 140 -12.93 -26.85 -13.36
CA GLY A 140 -13.03 -25.69 -14.25
C GLY A 140 -13.43 -24.39 -13.56
N PRO A 141 -13.74 -23.34 -14.35
CA PRO A 141 -13.98 -22.00 -13.81
C PRO A 141 -15.40 -21.83 -13.27
N VAL A 142 -15.49 -21.08 -12.17
CA VAL A 142 -16.72 -20.70 -11.47
C VAL A 142 -16.76 -19.18 -11.35
N TYR A 143 -17.86 -18.60 -11.79
CA TYR A 143 -18.13 -17.17 -11.76
C TYR A 143 -19.15 -16.91 -10.67
N ILE A 144 -18.77 -16.09 -9.70
CA ILE A 144 -19.65 -15.69 -8.62
C ILE A 144 -19.88 -14.19 -8.73
N THR A 145 -21.14 -13.81 -8.90
CA THR A 145 -21.58 -12.41 -8.93
C THR A 145 -22.44 -12.12 -7.73
N VAL A 146 -22.14 -11.03 -7.03
CA VAL A 146 -22.90 -10.57 -5.87
C VAL A 146 -23.47 -9.18 -6.17
N LYS A 147 -24.78 -9.02 -5.96
CA LYS A 147 -25.51 -7.83 -6.39
C LYS A 147 -26.40 -7.25 -5.30
N THR A 148 -26.30 -5.94 -5.09
CA THR A 148 -27.28 -5.14 -4.36
C THR A 148 -28.13 -4.32 -5.31
N LEU A 149 -29.34 -3.97 -4.88
CA LEU A 149 -30.25 -3.11 -5.61
C LEU A 149 -30.67 -1.89 -4.80
N ALA A 150 -30.80 -0.74 -5.48
CA ALA A 150 -31.30 0.50 -4.88
C ALA A 150 -32.79 0.38 -4.50
N GLU A 151 -33.56 -0.39 -5.26
CA GLU A 151 -34.97 -0.65 -5.04
C GLU A 151 -35.27 -2.15 -5.17
N SER A 152 -36.44 -2.60 -4.68
CA SER A 152 -37.03 -3.93 -4.95
C SER A 152 -36.45 -5.18 -4.27
N ASP A 153 -35.45 -5.06 -3.39
CA ASP A 153 -34.99 -6.16 -2.52
C ASP A 153 -34.66 -5.70 -1.07
N ASP A 154 -34.14 -6.61 -0.24
CA ASP A 154 -33.68 -6.36 1.14
C ASP A 154 -32.15 -6.23 1.27
N SER A 155 -31.43 -6.06 0.15
CA SER A 155 -29.97 -5.96 0.14
C SER A 155 -29.47 -4.59 0.60
N PHE A 156 -28.34 -4.49 1.29
CA PHE A 156 -27.78 -3.19 1.69
C PHE A 156 -26.25 -3.21 1.56
N LEU A 157 -25.70 -2.03 1.32
CA LEU A 157 -24.27 -1.79 1.35
C LEU A 157 -23.93 -0.97 2.59
N ARG A 158 -22.88 -1.36 3.30
CA ARG A 158 -22.32 -0.54 4.37
C ARG A 158 -21.36 0.50 3.78
N CYS A 159 -21.42 1.72 4.30
CA CYS A 159 -20.50 2.78 3.92
C CYS A 159 -19.16 2.58 4.62
N ASP A 160 -18.13 2.28 3.85
CA ASP A 160 -16.76 2.11 4.34
C ASP A 160 -15.85 3.28 3.91
N ALA A 161 -16.41 4.29 3.25
CA ALA A 161 -15.73 5.50 2.84
C ALA A 161 -15.65 6.53 3.98
N TYR A 162 -14.46 7.12 4.19
CA TYR A 162 -14.25 8.10 5.26
C TYR A 162 -14.99 9.43 5.05
N LEU A 163 -15.21 9.86 3.81
CA LEU A 163 -15.88 11.12 3.49
C LEU A 163 -17.40 10.96 3.24
N GLY A 164 -17.94 9.77 3.48
CA GLY A 164 -19.34 9.44 3.26
C GLY A 164 -19.63 8.85 1.88
N CYS A 165 -20.81 8.27 1.74
CA CYS A 165 -21.25 7.50 0.57
C CYS A 165 -22.43 8.15 -0.17
N GLY A 166 -22.69 9.44 0.09
CA GLY A 166 -23.77 10.22 -0.51
C GLY A 166 -24.80 10.66 0.53
N GLU A 167 -26.04 10.83 0.10
CA GLU A 167 -27.15 11.27 0.95
C GLU A 167 -28.35 10.32 0.84
N TYR A 168 -29.05 10.09 1.95
CA TYR A 168 -30.35 9.44 1.97
C TYR A 168 -31.41 10.33 1.30
N SER A 169 -32.32 9.71 0.55
CA SER A 169 -33.50 10.39 0.03
C SER A 169 -34.47 10.84 1.14
N VAL A 170 -34.44 10.15 2.29
CA VAL A 170 -35.18 10.46 3.52
C VAL A 170 -34.30 10.09 4.70
N ALA A 171 -34.13 11.03 5.65
CA ALA A 171 -33.42 10.79 6.90
C ALA A 171 -33.88 9.48 7.57
N PRO A 172 -32.98 8.50 7.77
CA PRO A 172 -33.22 7.33 8.61
C PRO A 172 -33.57 7.68 10.06
N ALA A 173 -34.05 6.66 10.79
CA ALA A 173 -34.31 6.81 12.21
C ALA A 173 -32.99 6.78 12.99
N VAL A 174 -32.87 7.61 14.02
CA VAL A 174 -31.73 7.61 14.93
C VAL A 174 -31.63 6.25 15.64
N ASP A 175 -30.51 5.57 15.50
CA ASP A 175 -30.16 4.35 16.21
C ASP A 175 -28.65 4.30 16.57
N GLU A 176 -28.10 3.12 16.84
CA GLU A 176 -26.68 2.98 17.20
C GLU A 176 -25.71 3.16 16.01
N GLU A 177 -26.19 2.94 14.79
CA GLU A 177 -25.41 3.04 13.55
C GLU A 177 -25.69 4.37 12.85
N ASN A 178 -26.94 4.84 12.90
CA ASN A 178 -27.42 6.01 12.19
C ASN A 178 -27.76 7.19 13.12
N ASP A 179 -27.32 8.39 12.75
CA ASP A 179 -27.49 9.61 13.57
C ASP A 179 -28.76 10.42 13.26
N GLY A 180 -29.56 9.96 12.29
CA GLY A 180 -30.83 10.54 11.84
C GLY A 180 -30.71 11.76 10.95
N ASP A 181 -29.53 12.03 10.38
CA ASP A 181 -29.35 13.05 9.36
C ASP A 181 -29.53 12.50 7.93
N ASN A 182 -29.33 13.34 6.91
CA ASN A 182 -29.46 12.92 5.51
C ASN A 182 -28.14 12.42 4.91
N ASN A 183 -26.99 12.62 5.55
CA ASN A 183 -25.70 12.19 5.04
C ASN A 183 -25.50 10.70 5.32
N ILE A 184 -24.93 9.98 4.36
CA ILE A 184 -24.55 8.58 4.55
C ILE A 184 -23.10 8.56 5.00
N GLU A 185 -22.86 8.23 6.26
CA GLU A 185 -21.56 8.33 6.90
C GLU A 185 -20.87 6.98 7.07
N PHE A 186 -19.58 7.01 7.42
CA PHE A 186 -18.78 5.81 7.71
C PHE A 186 -19.49 4.89 8.73
N GLY A 187 -19.66 3.62 8.38
CA GLY A 187 -20.32 2.59 9.18
C GLY A 187 -21.83 2.44 8.99
N GLU A 188 -22.48 3.32 8.21
CA GLU A 188 -23.92 3.29 8.01
C GLU A 188 -24.37 2.41 6.84
N TRP A 189 -25.61 1.89 6.90
CA TRP A 189 -26.20 1.06 5.85
C TRP A 189 -27.06 1.87 4.89
N TYR A 190 -26.82 1.70 3.58
CA TYR A 190 -27.59 2.38 2.55
C TYR A 190 -27.95 1.44 1.39
N LYS A 191 -28.90 1.89 0.57
CA LYS A 191 -29.38 1.17 -0.62
C LYS A 191 -28.67 1.70 -1.86
N THR A 192 -28.12 0.80 -2.68
CA THR A 192 -27.49 1.16 -3.95
C THR A 192 -27.44 -0.01 -4.91
N ASP A 193 -27.44 0.29 -6.21
CA ASP A 193 -27.15 -0.68 -7.27
C ASP A 193 -25.64 -0.90 -7.34
N LEU A 194 -25.17 -2.09 -6.97
CA LEU A 194 -23.77 -2.48 -7.09
C LEU A 194 -23.67 -3.95 -7.48
N GLU A 195 -22.79 -4.24 -8.42
CA GLU A 195 -22.47 -5.60 -8.85
C GLU A 195 -20.96 -5.82 -8.74
N LEU A 196 -20.57 -6.81 -7.94
CA LEU A 196 -19.20 -7.26 -7.83
C LEU A 196 -19.12 -8.70 -8.35
N SER A 197 -17.97 -9.06 -8.95
CA SER A 197 -17.75 -10.39 -9.51
C SER A 197 -16.37 -10.94 -9.14
N VAL A 198 -16.27 -12.27 -9.20
CA VAL A 198 -15.02 -13.01 -9.03
C VAL A 198 -15.05 -14.26 -9.92
N VAL A 199 -13.87 -14.67 -10.38
CA VAL A 199 -13.66 -15.91 -11.11
C VAL A 199 -12.73 -16.78 -10.28
N LYS A 200 -13.14 -18.03 -10.05
CA LYS A 200 -12.35 -19.02 -9.32
C LYS A 200 -12.19 -20.27 -10.18
N TYR A 201 -10.99 -20.81 -10.28
CA TYR A 201 -10.76 -22.09 -10.94
C TYR A 201 -10.72 -23.21 -9.91
N ILE A 202 -11.40 -24.32 -10.21
CA ILE A 202 -11.44 -25.53 -9.39
C ILE A 202 -10.55 -26.57 -10.06
N GLU A 203 -9.43 -26.90 -9.40
CA GLU A 203 -8.48 -27.91 -9.87
C GLU A 203 -9.12 -29.32 -9.85
N GLU A 204 -8.68 -30.19 -10.77
CA GLU A 204 -9.06 -31.61 -10.74
C GLU A 204 -8.60 -32.28 -9.43
N PRO A 205 -9.41 -33.15 -8.81
CA PRO A 205 -9.03 -33.84 -7.57
C PRO A 205 -7.81 -34.74 -7.80
N GLU A 206 -6.87 -34.77 -6.85
CA GLU A 206 -5.74 -35.71 -6.90
C GLU A 206 -6.23 -37.13 -6.56
N ALA A 207 -5.57 -38.17 -7.09
CA ALA A 207 -6.05 -39.55 -7.02
C ALA A 207 -6.17 -40.15 -5.59
N ASP A 208 -5.69 -39.47 -4.55
CA ASP A 208 -5.71 -39.90 -3.13
C ASP A 208 -6.77 -39.15 -2.28
N ASP A 209 -7.55 -38.24 -2.89
CA ASP A 209 -8.50 -37.34 -2.20
C ASP A 209 -9.85 -37.98 -1.80
N SER A 210 -10.05 -39.28 -2.07
CA SER A 210 -11.38 -39.88 -2.18
C SER A 210 -11.97 -40.46 -0.89
N GLN A 211 -11.50 -40.11 0.32
CA GLN A 211 -11.90 -40.82 1.56
C GLN A 211 -12.13 -39.97 2.84
N SER A 212 -12.65 -38.74 2.76
CA SER A 212 -13.10 -38.05 3.98
C SER A 212 -14.34 -37.17 3.79
N ASP A 213 -15.26 -37.20 4.76
CA ASP A 213 -16.56 -36.50 4.81
C ASP A 213 -16.50 -34.95 4.83
N ILE A 214 -15.30 -34.37 4.70
CA ILE A 214 -14.98 -32.99 4.28
C ILE A 214 -13.50 -33.09 3.88
N ASN A 215 -13.16 -32.93 2.60
CA ASN A 215 -11.75 -32.82 2.22
C ASN A 215 -11.34 -31.34 2.30
N PRO A 216 -10.59 -30.89 3.32
CA PRO A 216 -10.11 -29.51 3.41
C PRO A 216 -9.21 -29.10 2.23
N GLU A 217 -8.76 -30.04 1.38
CA GLU A 217 -8.04 -29.73 0.14
C GLU A 217 -8.94 -29.19 -0.97
N ARG A 218 -10.26 -29.38 -0.87
CA ARG A 218 -11.25 -28.90 -1.85
C ARG A 218 -12.16 -27.80 -1.31
N ALA A 219 -11.70 -27.10 -0.27
CA ALA A 219 -12.23 -25.80 0.12
C ALA A 219 -11.53 -24.70 -0.68
N TYR A 220 -12.24 -23.68 -1.14
CA TYR A 220 -11.72 -22.57 -1.93
C TYR A 220 -12.23 -21.23 -1.38
N THR A 221 -11.41 -20.18 -1.49
CA THR A 221 -11.82 -18.81 -1.16
C THR A 221 -11.99 -18.02 -2.45
N ALA A 222 -13.13 -17.36 -2.60
CA ALA A 222 -13.50 -16.55 -3.75
C ALA A 222 -14.12 -15.24 -3.25
N ASN A 223 -13.33 -14.34 -2.67
CA ASN A 223 -13.87 -13.04 -2.26
C ASN A 223 -14.28 -12.18 -3.45
N THR A 224 -15.37 -11.43 -3.30
CA THR A 224 -15.91 -10.55 -4.33
C THR A 224 -15.62 -9.10 -3.96
N THR A 225 -14.59 -8.51 -4.57
CA THR A 225 -14.05 -7.17 -4.26
C THR A 225 -13.97 -6.28 -5.51
N LEU A 226 -13.52 -5.04 -5.34
CA LEU A 226 -13.29 -4.10 -6.44
C LEU A 226 -12.33 -4.70 -7.49
N LEU A 227 -11.17 -5.21 -7.07
CA LEU A 227 -10.14 -5.68 -8.00
C LEU A 227 -10.43 -7.09 -8.56
N THR A 228 -11.12 -7.96 -7.81
CA THR A 228 -11.58 -9.23 -8.41
C THR A 228 -12.62 -8.99 -9.49
N SER A 229 -13.42 -7.92 -9.37
CA SER A 229 -14.37 -7.52 -10.41
C SER A 229 -13.66 -6.99 -11.66
N VAL A 230 -12.53 -6.30 -11.50
CA VAL A 230 -11.64 -5.91 -12.61
C VAL A 230 -11.10 -7.16 -13.31
N VAL A 231 -10.52 -8.09 -12.54
CA VAL A 231 -10.00 -9.38 -13.05
C VAL A 231 -11.08 -10.18 -13.78
N ALA A 232 -12.26 -10.32 -13.20
CA ALA A 232 -13.38 -11.04 -13.80
C ALA A 232 -13.81 -10.42 -15.14
N LYS A 233 -13.97 -9.10 -15.19
CA LYS A 233 -14.31 -8.38 -16.43
C LYS A 233 -13.23 -8.50 -17.51
N LEU A 234 -11.95 -8.56 -17.12
CA LEU A 234 -10.84 -8.78 -18.06
C LEU A 234 -10.94 -10.18 -18.68
N LEU A 235 -11.01 -11.21 -17.83
CA LEU A 235 -11.10 -12.61 -18.25
C LEU A 235 -12.33 -12.87 -19.12
N MET A 236 -13.49 -12.32 -18.78
CA MET A 236 -14.73 -12.50 -19.55
C MET A 236 -14.77 -11.72 -20.87
N SER A 237 -13.90 -10.73 -21.05
CA SER A 237 -13.89 -9.91 -22.26
C SER A 237 -13.03 -10.46 -23.40
N GLU A 238 -12.28 -11.53 -23.13
CA GLU A 238 -11.43 -12.20 -24.11
C GLU A 238 -11.88 -13.63 -24.39
N SER A 239 -11.60 -14.12 -25.60
CA SER A 239 -11.89 -15.49 -26.03
C SER A 239 -10.80 -16.48 -25.55
N VAL A 240 -10.49 -16.47 -24.25
CA VAL A 240 -9.36 -17.22 -23.66
C VAL A 240 -9.90 -18.33 -22.75
N SER A 241 -9.21 -19.46 -22.69
CA SER A 241 -9.48 -20.50 -21.70
C SER A 241 -9.17 -19.96 -20.30
N ILE A 242 -10.12 -20.10 -19.38
CA ILE A 242 -9.96 -19.58 -18.03
C ILE A 242 -9.48 -20.72 -17.13
N ASP A 243 -8.18 -20.70 -16.86
CA ASP A 243 -7.44 -21.60 -15.98
C ASP A 243 -6.68 -20.78 -14.90
N ASP A 244 -5.99 -21.47 -13.98
CA ASP A 244 -5.21 -20.82 -12.92
C ASP A 244 -4.13 -19.87 -13.45
N ASP A 245 -3.48 -20.19 -14.58
CA ASP A 245 -2.44 -19.36 -15.19
C ASP A 245 -3.03 -18.06 -15.78
N ALA A 246 -4.23 -18.14 -16.36
CA ALA A 246 -4.99 -16.98 -16.84
C ALA A 246 -5.42 -16.08 -15.68
N ILE A 247 -5.94 -16.65 -14.58
CA ILE A 247 -6.31 -15.90 -13.38
C ILE A 247 -5.08 -15.23 -12.76
N ALA A 248 -3.96 -15.93 -12.66
CA ALA A 248 -2.71 -15.40 -12.11
C ALA A 248 -2.15 -14.26 -12.96
N SER A 249 -2.19 -14.41 -14.30
CA SER A 249 -1.78 -13.34 -15.21
C SER A 249 -2.67 -12.11 -15.07
N ALA A 250 -3.99 -12.31 -15.06
CA ALA A 250 -4.95 -11.23 -14.95
C ALA A 250 -4.83 -10.50 -13.61
N SER A 251 -4.62 -11.24 -12.52
CA SER A 251 -4.43 -10.71 -11.17
C SER A 251 -3.15 -9.87 -11.08
N LEU A 252 -1.99 -10.42 -11.46
CA LEU A 252 -0.72 -9.70 -11.43
C LEU A 252 -0.73 -8.45 -12.33
N ASN A 253 -1.27 -8.57 -13.55
CA ASN A 253 -1.38 -7.44 -14.46
C ASN A 253 -2.30 -6.34 -13.90
N SER A 254 -3.42 -6.72 -13.29
CA SER A 254 -4.33 -5.76 -12.65
C SER A 254 -3.62 -5.01 -11.52
N VAL A 255 -2.86 -5.72 -10.67
CA VAL A 255 -2.09 -5.07 -9.58
C VAL A 255 -1.03 -4.14 -10.14
N ILE A 256 -0.17 -4.59 -11.07
CA ILE A 256 0.90 -3.75 -11.62
C ILE A 256 0.33 -2.50 -12.29
N LYS A 257 -0.76 -2.63 -13.05
CA LYS A 257 -1.33 -1.50 -13.82
C LYS A 257 -2.16 -0.55 -12.98
N VAL A 258 -2.80 -1.02 -11.90
CA VAL A 258 -3.59 -0.16 -11.01
C VAL A 258 -2.74 0.42 -9.89
N LEU A 259 -1.87 -0.39 -9.28
CA LEU A 259 -1.13 -0.06 -8.05
C LEU A 259 0.39 0.12 -8.27
N GLY A 260 0.93 -0.27 -9.42
CA GLY A 260 2.36 -0.19 -9.72
C GLY A 260 3.18 -1.45 -9.33
N PRO A 261 4.41 -1.60 -9.87
CA PRO A 261 5.28 -2.75 -9.61
C PRO A 261 5.68 -2.93 -8.14
N ASP A 262 5.94 -1.84 -7.40
CA ASP A 262 6.36 -1.92 -6.00
C ASP A 262 5.23 -2.47 -5.12
N SER A 263 3.99 -2.09 -5.41
CA SER A 263 2.80 -2.64 -4.77
C SER A 263 2.63 -4.12 -5.06
N ALA A 264 2.91 -4.55 -6.30
CA ALA A 264 2.88 -5.97 -6.66
C ALA A 264 3.90 -6.79 -5.84
N ILE A 265 5.06 -6.23 -5.48
CA ILE A 265 6.02 -6.91 -4.59
C ILE A 265 5.40 -7.12 -3.20
N LEU A 266 4.74 -6.09 -2.64
CA LEU A 266 4.08 -6.20 -1.33
C LEU A 266 2.90 -7.18 -1.34
N LEU A 267 2.19 -7.30 -2.47
CA LEU A 267 1.06 -8.21 -2.68
C LEU A 267 1.49 -9.61 -3.15
N ALA A 268 2.73 -10.03 -2.89
CA ALA A 268 3.29 -11.28 -3.40
C ALA A 268 2.39 -12.51 -3.23
N ALA A 269 1.72 -12.65 -2.07
CA ALA A 269 0.83 -13.75 -1.75
C ALA A 269 -0.52 -13.74 -2.49
N LEU A 270 -0.93 -12.59 -3.05
CA LEU A 270 -2.24 -12.38 -3.68
C LEU A 270 -2.14 -12.19 -5.21
N ASN A 271 -0.93 -12.02 -5.75
CA ASN A 271 -0.72 -11.75 -7.17
C ASN A 271 -1.25 -12.85 -8.11
N THR A 272 -1.38 -14.09 -7.63
CA THR A 272 -1.91 -15.19 -8.44
C THR A 272 -3.42 -15.33 -8.36
N ASP A 273 -4.03 -14.86 -7.28
CA ASP A 273 -5.47 -14.88 -7.11
C ASP A 273 -5.89 -13.85 -6.05
N LEU A 274 -6.35 -12.69 -6.53
CA LEU A 274 -6.80 -11.61 -5.66
C LEU A 274 -8.03 -11.98 -4.83
N SER A 275 -8.77 -13.03 -5.20
CA SER A 275 -9.95 -13.49 -4.46
C SER A 275 -9.62 -14.09 -3.10
N ALA A 276 -8.34 -14.40 -2.84
CA ALA A 276 -7.90 -14.85 -1.52
C ALA A 276 -7.80 -13.71 -0.48
N GLY A 277 -7.90 -12.44 -0.87
CA GLY A 277 -7.69 -11.29 0.02
C GLY A 277 -8.59 -10.09 -0.26
N GLY A 278 -8.35 -8.99 0.49
CA GLY A 278 -8.98 -7.68 0.26
C GLY A 278 -10.44 -7.53 0.70
N ALA A 279 -11.03 -8.55 1.34
CA ALA A 279 -12.45 -8.58 1.68
C ALA A 279 -12.70 -8.27 3.17
N ILE A 280 -12.36 -7.05 3.56
CA ILE A 280 -12.53 -6.52 4.93
C ILE A 280 -13.37 -5.25 4.87
N ASP A 281 -14.33 -5.12 5.79
CA ASP A 281 -15.09 -3.89 6.04
C ASP A 281 -14.40 -3.10 7.14
N LEU A 282 -13.75 -1.98 6.80
CA LEU A 282 -12.97 -1.20 7.77
C LEU A 282 -13.85 -0.60 8.86
N SER A 283 -15.14 -0.42 8.60
CA SER A 283 -16.10 0.07 9.58
C SER A 283 -16.53 -0.99 10.61
N ASN A 284 -16.23 -2.27 10.34
CA ASN A 284 -16.61 -3.38 11.21
C ASN A 284 -15.70 -4.59 11.04
N ILE A 285 -14.47 -4.44 11.51
CA ILE A 285 -13.47 -5.50 11.48
C ILE A 285 -13.89 -6.64 12.43
N GLU A 286 -13.98 -7.85 11.88
CA GLU A 286 -14.38 -9.06 12.58
C GLU A 286 -13.19 -9.78 13.23
N GLY A 287 -13.47 -10.74 14.12
CA GLY A 287 -12.44 -11.49 14.86
C GLY A 287 -11.76 -12.62 14.07
N ASP A 288 -12.02 -12.78 12.79
CA ASP A 288 -11.32 -13.73 11.92
C ASP A 288 -10.49 -13.04 10.83
N GLU A 289 -10.40 -11.71 10.88
CA GLU A 289 -9.72 -10.88 9.90
C GLU A 289 -8.33 -10.45 10.41
N GLU A 290 -7.37 -10.32 9.49
CA GLU A 290 -6.03 -9.81 9.78
C GLU A 290 -5.73 -8.60 8.89
N LEU A 291 -5.35 -7.49 9.51
CA LEU A 291 -4.96 -6.26 8.83
C LEU A 291 -3.45 -6.26 8.60
N ASN A 292 -3.04 -6.70 7.41
CA ASN A 292 -1.66 -6.58 6.94
C ASN A 292 -1.57 -5.64 5.73
N ALA A 293 -0.34 -5.36 5.27
CA ALA A 293 -0.09 -4.41 4.19
C ALA A 293 -0.88 -4.77 2.92
N ALA A 294 -0.82 -6.02 2.48
CA ALA A 294 -1.49 -6.47 1.26
C ALA A 294 -3.02 -6.29 1.33
N VAL A 295 -3.64 -6.73 2.43
CA VAL A 295 -5.10 -6.61 2.60
C VAL A 295 -5.51 -5.15 2.72
N LEU A 296 -4.81 -4.35 3.52
CA LEU A 296 -5.13 -2.94 3.70
C LEU A 296 -4.94 -2.13 2.40
N ILE A 297 -3.93 -2.42 1.58
CA ILE A 297 -3.78 -1.74 0.27
C ILE A 297 -5.03 -1.96 -0.59
N LEU A 298 -5.50 -3.21 -0.69
CA LEU A 298 -6.69 -3.58 -1.47
C LEU A 298 -7.96 -2.95 -0.89
N THR A 299 -8.13 -3.02 0.43
CA THR A 299 -9.31 -2.49 1.12
C THR A 299 -9.34 -0.97 1.12
N GLN A 300 -8.21 -0.29 1.27
CA GLN A 300 -8.14 1.18 1.22
C GLN A 300 -8.42 1.70 -0.19
N LEU A 301 -7.94 1.03 -1.25
CA LEU A 301 -8.34 1.34 -2.62
C LEU A 301 -9.86 1.17 -2.80
N ALA A 302 -10.44 0.09 -2.25
CA ALA A 302 -11.87 -0.14 -2.26
C ALA A 302 -12.63 0.97 -1.50
N SER A 303 -12.24 1.33 -0.28
CA SER A 303 -12.86 2.44 0.47
C SER A 303 -12.82 3.75 -0.32
N SER A 304 -11.66 4.09 -0.90
CA SER A 304 -11.46 5.33 -1.68
C SER A 304 -12.42 5.46 -2.87
N VAL A 305 -12.65 4.37 -3.59
CA VAL A 305 -13.52 4.39 -4.77
C VAL A 305 -15.01 4.42 -4.36
N GLN A 306 -15.36 4.08 -3.12
CA GLN A 306 -16.76 4.12 -2.67
C GLN A 306 -17.28 5.56 -2.48
N SER A 307 -16.40 6.52 -2.14
CA SER A 307 -16.77 7.94 -2.07
C SER A 307 -16.96 8.62 -3.44
N LEU A 308 -16.73 7.90 -4.54
CA LEU A 308 -16.88 8.46 -5.88
C LEU A 308 -18.34 8.43 -6.37
N PRO A 309 -18.74 9.34 -7.28
CA PRO A 309 -20.12 9.40 -7.77
C PRO A 309 -20.62 8.11 -8.46
N SER A 310 -19.73 7.33 -9.07
CA SER A 310 -20.08 6.09 -9.78
C SER A 310 -18.97 5.03 -9.63
N ILE A 311 -19.25 4.00 -8.82
CA ILE A 311 -18.34 2.87 -8.62
C ILE A 311 -18.18 2.06 -9.90
N THR A 312 -19.27 1.89 -10.66
CA THR A 312 -19.26 1.14 -11.92
C THR A 312 -18.33 1.79 -12.95
N ASP A 313 -18.33 3.13 -13.03
CA ASP A 313 -17.44 3.85 -13.94
C ASP A 313 -15.98 3.73 -13.51
N ALA A 314 -15.69 3.81 -12.21
CA ALA A 314 -14.35 3.56 -11.68
C ALA A 314 -13.84 2.15 -11.99
N ILE A 315 -14.68 1.11 -11.84
CA ILE A 315 -14.32 -0.26 -12.24
C ILE A 315 -14.04 -0.33 -13.74
N ASN A 316 -14.91 0.25 -14.57
CA ASN A 316 -14.76 0.20 -16.03
C ASN A 316 -13.50 0.96 -16.49
N GLN A 317 -13.17 2.07 -15.84
CA GLN A 317 -11.94 2.83 -16.08
C GLN A 317 -10.71 1.99 -15.75
N MET A 318 -10.67 1.35 -14.57
CA MET A 318 -9.58 0.42 -14.22
C MET A 318 -9.45 -0.73 -15.23
N VAL A 319 -10.56 -1.34 -15.66
CA VAL A 319 -10.56 -2.38 -16.70
C VAL A 319 -9.99 -1.86 -18.01
N ASN A 320 -10.39 -0.67 -18.46
CA ASN A 320 -9.88 -0.07 -19.69
C ASN A 320 -8.38 0.21 -19.62
N ASN A 321 -7.89 0.69 -18.48
CA ASN A 321 -6.47 0.95 -18.25
C ASN A 321 -5.61 -0.32 -18.28
N VAL A 322 -6.16 -1.45 -17.85
CA VAL A 322 -5.46 -2.74 -17.97
C VAL A 322 -5.48 -3.24 -19.42
N LYS A 323 -6.53 -2.94 -20.21
CA LYS A 323 -6.71 -3.42 -21.60
C LYS A 323 -5.87 -2.68 -22.66
N THR A 324 -5.42 -1.46 -22.41
CA THR A 324 -4.72 -0.63 -23.40
C THR A 324 -3.37 -1.23 -23.87
N GLU A 325 -2.85 -2.26 -23.20
CA GLU A 325 -1.71 -3.08 -23.64
C GLU A 325 -2.10 -4.56 -23.63
N SER A 326 -1.83 -5.29 -24.72
CA SER A 326 -2.40 -6.61 -24.99
C SER A 326 -2.29 -7.62 -23.84
N PHE A 327 -3.41 -7.88 -23.16
CA PHE A 327 -3.62 -9.01 -22.25
C PHE A 327 -3.37 -10.38 -22.94
N ALA A 328 -3.52 -10.43 -24.28
CA ALA A 328 -3.35 -11.61 -25.13
C ALA A 328 -1.91 -12.17 -25.27
N ALA A 329 -0.89 -11.62 -24.61
CA ALA A 329 0.50 -12.06 -24.75
C ALA A 329 0.89 -13.28 -23.86
N GLY A 330 0.00 -13.67 -22.94
CA GLY A 330 0.15 -14.84 -22.06
C GLY A 330 1.33 -14.76 -21.08
N VAL A 331 1.33 -15.63 -20.07
CA VAL A 331 2.39 -15.74 -19.05
C VAL A 331 3.78 -15.74 -19.70
N ASN A 332 3.97 -16.41 -20.84
CA ASN A 332 5.29 -16.68 -21.43
C ASN A 332 5.97 -15.52 -22.16
N SER A 333 5.34 -14.35 -22.30
CA SER A 333 6.00 -13.16 -22.88
C SER A 333 5.79 -11.91 -22.03
N PHE A 334 6.52 -11.83 -20.91
CA PHE A 334 6.64 -10.59 -20.12
C PHE A 334 7.52 -9.52 -20.82
N GLY A 335 7.47 -9.45 -22.15
CA GLY A 335 7.98 -8.33 -22.91
C GLY A 335 6.89 -7.26 -22.99
N ILE A 336 6.72 -6.49 -21.92
CA ILE A 336 5.78 -5.37 -21.87
C ILE A 336 6.25 -4.33 -22.92
N GLN A 337 5.53 -4.21 -24.05
CA GLN A 337 5.86 -3.24 -25.09
C GLN A 337 5.27 -1.86 -24.81
N THR A 338 6.16 -0.91 -24.48
CA THR A 338 6.26 0.51 -24.90
C THR A 338 5.02 1.37 -25.23
N SER A 339 3.89 1.26 -24.53
CA SER A 339 2.85 2.30 -24.62
C SER A 339 2.80 3.12 -23.34
N ASN A 340 2.81 4.46 -23.49
CA ASN A 340 2.50 5.38 -22.40
C ASN A 340 1.06 5.12 -21.93
N SER A 341 0.91 4.45 -20.80
CA SER A 341 -0.36 4.36 -20.08
C SER A 341 -0.16 4.89 -18.67
N THR A 342 0.00 6.21 -18.55
CA THR A 342 -0.36 6.89 -17.31
C THR A 342 -1.87 6.71 -17.10
N LEU A 343 -2.31 6.68 -15.84
CA LEU A 343 -3.66 7.14 -15.44
C LEU A 343 -3.85 8.65 -15.74
N ASN A 344 -3.09 9.21 -16.69
CA ASN A 344 -2.82 10.64 -16.80
C ASN A 344 -2.17 11.07 -18.14
N SER A 345 -2.64 10.61 -19.31
CA SER A 345 -2.30 11.32 -20.56
C SER A 345 -3.22 11.01 -21.75
N ASP A 346 -3.70 12.11 -22.33
CA ASP A 346 -4.12 12.31 -23.73
C ASP A 346 -5.54 11.90 -24.17
N SER A 347 -6.50 11.85 -23.24
CA SER A 347 -7.93 11.88 -23.56
C SER A 347 -8.57 13.18 -23.05
N GLU A 348 -9.42 13.85 -23.84
CA GLU A 348 -10.18 15.05 -23.46
C GLU A 348 -11.21 14.80 -22.31
N THR A 349 -11.12 13.67 -21.59
CA THR A 349 -11.93 13.25 -20.44
C THR A 349 -11.18 13.32 -19.09
N VAL A 350 -10.19 14.21 -18.97
CA VAL A 350 -9.24 14.37 -17.83
C VAL A 350 -9.89 14.52 -16.44
N ALA A 351 -11.19 14.84 -16.33
CA ALA A 351 -11.81 15.15 -15.05
C ALA A 351 -11.99 13.96 -14.09
N ASP A 352 -12.14 12.72 -14.58
CA ASP A 352 -12.46 11.56 -13.73
C ASP A 352 -11.21 10.77 -13.26
N GLU A 353 -10.08 10.89 -13.97
CA GLU A 353 -8.81 10.18 -13.66
C GLU A 353 -8.09 10.77 -12.44
N ASP A 354 -8.01 12.09 -12.35
CA ASP A 354 -7.49 12.79 -11.17
C ASP A 354 -8.33 12.49 -9.92
N LEU A 355 -9.64 12.25 -10.07
CA LEU A 355 -10.53 12.01 -8.94
C LEU A 355 -10.24 10.69 -8.19
N ILE A 356 -9.88 9.61 -8.88
CA ILE A 356 -9.48 8.36 -8.20
C ILE A 356 -8.19 8.57 -7.42
N GLN A 357 -7.17 9.21 -8.03
CA GLN A 357 -5.90 9.46 -7.36
C GLN A 357 -6.06 10.39 -6.15
N ILE A 358 -6.86 11.44 -6.28
CA ILE A 358 -7.18 12.37 -5.20
C ILE A 358 -7.89 11.62 -4.06
N ALA A 359 -8.93 10.83 -4.37
CA ALA A 359 -9.67 10.06 -3.38
C ALA A 359 -8.77 9.08 -2.62
N VAL A 360 -7.85 8.42 -3.32
CA VAL A 360 -6.91 7.46 -2.74
C VAL A 360 -5.87 8.12 -1.84
N ASN A 361 -5.28 9.24 -2.26
CA ASN A 361 -4.33 9.99 -1.44
C ASN A 361 -4.96 10.51 -0.14
N ILE A 362 -6.20 10.98 -0.25
CA ILE A 362 -6.99 11.47 0.86
C ILE A 362 -7.33 10.35 1.83
N THR A 363 -7.85 9.23 1.32
CA THR A 363 -8.21 8.05 2.11
C THR A 363 -7.01 7.49 2.85
N ALA A 364 -5.86 7.39 2.18
CA ALA A 364 -4.62 6.95 2.81
C ALA A 364 -4.14 7.91 3.92
N SER A 365 -4.33 9.22 3.74
CA SER A 365 -3.98 10.22 4.76
C SER A 365 -4.91 10.16 5.98
N ILE A 366 -6.20 9.92 5.78
CA ILE A 366 -7.15 9.69 6.87
C ILE A 366 -6.82 8.38 7.60
N PHE A 367 -6.48 7.32 6.87
CA PHE A 367 -6.06 6.06 7.46
C PHE A 367 -4.79 6.21 8.32
N VAL A 368 -3.81 7.00 7.87
CA VAL A 368 -2.63 7.33 8.69
C VAL A 368 -3.06 8.04 9.97
N ALA A 369 -3.91 9.07 9.87
CA ALA A 369 -4.41 9.76 11.06
C ALA A 369 -5.15 8.82 12.02
N ALA A 370 -5.93 7.86 11.50
CA ALA A 370 -6.61 6.84 12.30
C ALA A 370 -5.65 5.81 12.93
N ALA A 371 -4.58 5.47 12.22
CA ALA A 371 -3.57 4.55 12.71
C ALA A 371 -2.64 5.18 13.75
N THR A 372 -2.34 6.48 13.63
CA THR A 372 -1.29 7.14 14.41
C THR A 372 -1.76 8.22 15.37
N GLY A 373 -3.03 8.62 15.34
CA GLY A 373 -3.55 9.74 16.11
C GLY A 373 -4.90 9.45 16.77
N GLY A 374 -5.41 10.45 17.46
CA GLY A 374 -6.70 10.41 18.16
C GLY A 374 -7.85 10.99 17.34
N GLU A 375 -9.02 11.14 17.97
CA GLU A 375 -10.22 11.68 17.32
C GLU A 375 -9.98 13.05 16.66
N ASN A 376 -9.16 13.90 17.28
CA ASN A 376 -8.86 15.24 16.76
C ASN A 376 -7.99 15.19 15.50
N ASP A 377 -7.04 14.26 15.43
CA ASP A 377 -6.17 14.08 14.25
C ASP A 377 -6.98 13.54 13.08
N ILE A 378 -7.83 12.54 13.35
CA ILE A 378 -8.76 12.00 12.35
C ILE A 378 -9.69 13.10 11.85
N LYS A 379 -10.26 13.90 12.77
CA LYS A 379 -11.12 15.03 12.42
C LYS A 379 -10.40 16.05 11.53
N ALA A 380 -9.19 16.45 11.88
CA ALA A 380 -8.41 17.40 11.08
C ALA A 380 -8.09 16.82 9.68
N ALA A 381 -7.77 15.53 9.61
CA ALA A 381 -7.56 14.83 8.34
C ALA A 381 -8.83 14.80 7.49
N LEU A 382 -10.00 14.51 8.08
CA LEU A 382 -11.30 14.53 7.42
C LEU A 382 -11.65 15.93 6.87
N GLU A 383 -11.45 16.99 7.65
CA GLU A 383 -11.73 18.36 7.20
C GLU A 383 -10.82 18.78 6.03
N ALA A 384 -9.53 18.46 6.09
CA ALA A 384 -8.59 18.72 5.00
C ALA A 384 -8.95 17.92 3.73
N ALA A 385 -9.35 16.66 3.92
CA ALA A 385 -9.81 15.76 2.89
C ALA A 385 -11.07 16.26 2.17
N PHE A 386 -12.07 16.73 2.93
CA PHE A 386 -13.30 17.28 2.36
C PHE A 386 -13.03 18.50 1.48
N ILE A 387 -12.16 19.42 1.92
CA ILE A 387 -11.77 20.60 1.15
C ILE A 387 -11.04 20.19 -0.13
N ALA A 388 -10.18 19.17 -0.08
CA ALA A 388 -9.44 18.68 -1.23
C ALA A 388 -10.35 17.99 -2.28
N MET A 389 -11.35 17.19 -1.87
CA MET A 389 -12.33 16.62 -2.80
C MET A 389 -13.37 17.64 -3.30
N ASN A 390 -13.60 18.72 -2.54
CA ASN A 390 -14.60 19.74 -2.87
C ASN A 390 -13.96 21.13 -2.92
N PRO A 391 -13.07 21.42 -3.90
CA PRO A 391 -12.37 22.69 -3.99
C PRO A 391 -13.30 23.90 -4.23
N SER A 392 -14.54 23.64 -4.65
CA SER A 392 -15.59 24.64 -4.85
C SER A 392 -16.63 24.68 -3.73
N ALA A 393 -16.42 23.94 -2.62
CA ALA A 393 -17.33 23.95 -1.47
C ALA A 393 -17.53 25.35 -0.93
N SER A 394 -18.77 25.72 -0.61
CA SER A 394 -19.04 27.00 0.02
C SER A 394 -18.55 26.98 1.48
N ALA A 395 -18.33 28.17 2.06
CA ALA A 395 -18.01 28.27 3.49
C ALA A 395 -19.08 27.62 4.39
N SER A 396 -20.34 27.56 3.93
CA SER A 396 -21.41 26.87 4.64
C SER A 396 -21.24 25.35 4.58
N ASP A 397 -20.84 24.81 3.44
CA ASP A 397 -20.65 23.36 3.27
C ASP A 397 -19.46 22.87 4.10
N ILE A 398 -18.36 23.63 4.11
CA ILE A 398 -17.19 23.35 4.96
C ILE A 398 -17.58 23.38 6.44
N ALA A 399 -18.37 24.37 6.87
CA ALA A 399 -18.82 24.46 8.26
C ALA A 399 -19.76 23.31 8.66
N ASN A 400 -20.64 22.88 7.74
CA ASN A 400 -21.53 21.73 7.96
C ASN A 400 -20.73 20.43 8.08
N PHE A 401 -19.81 20.17 7.15
CA PHE A 401 -18.95 18.98 7.21
C PHE A 401 -18.04 18.98 8.45
N ALA A 402 -17.47 20.13 8.84
CA ALA A 402 -16.68 20.24 10.07
C ALA A 402 -17.47 19.85 11.33
N SER A 403 -18.79 20.08 11.35
CA SER A 403 -19.66 19.63 12.44
C SER A 403 -19.84 18.11 12.46
N ASN A 404 -20.04 17.48 11.30
CA ASN A 404 -20.22 16.03 11.18
C ASN A 404 -18.90 15.24 11.30
N SER A 405 -17.77 15.81 10.88
CA SER A 405 -16.45 15.18 10.90
C SER A 405 -16.04 14.69 12.30
N ALA A 406 -16.52 15.32 13.37
CA ALA A 406 -16.29 14.88 14.74
C ALA A 406 -17.03 13.57 15.09
N LEU A 407 -18.21 13.33 14.52
CA LEU A 407 -18.96 12.08 14.66
C LEU A 407 -18.33 10.98 13.80
N ILE A 408 -17.94 11.31 12.56
CA ILE A 408 -17.24 10.39 11.67
C ILE A 408 -15.90 9.94 12.29
N ALA A 409 -15.12 10.87 12.84
CA ALA A 409 -13.86 10.56 13.52
C ALA A 409 -14.03 9.55 14.67
N LYS A 410 -15.11 9.68 15.44
CA LYS A 410 -15.47 8.72 16.51
C LYS A 410 -15.81 7.33 15.95
N LYS A 411 -16.58 7.27 14.86
CA LYS A 411 -16.93 6.00 14.20
C LYS A 411 -15.67 5.31 13.66
N ILE A 412 -14.76 6.06 13.04
CA ILE A 412 -13.46 5.55 12.54
C ILE A 412 -12.58 5.04 13.69
N LYS A 413 -12.38 5.83 14.76
CA LYS A 413 -11.60 5.40 15.93
C LYS A 413 -12.19 4.13 16.54
N LYS A 414 -13.51 4.09 16.74
CA LYS A 414 -14.20 2.91 17.27
C LYS A 414 -13.99 1.66 16.41
N ALA A 415 -13.96 1.80 15.09
CA ALA A 415 -13.72 0.67 14.19
C ALA A 415 -12.26 0.18 14.26
N LYS A 416 -11.29 1.12 14.30
CA LYS A 416 -9.87 0.82 14.52
C LYS A 416 -9.64 0.10 15.86
N ASP A 417 -10.17 0.65 16.94
CA ASP A 417 -10.05 0.08 18.30
C ASP A 417 -10.71 -1.31 18.36
N LYS A 418 -11.86 -1.49 17.69
CA LYS A 418 -12.50 -2.81 17.55
C LYS A 418 -11.61 -3.79 16.80
N GLY A 419 -10.96 -3.38 15.71
CA GLY A 419 -10.02 -4.22 14.97
C GLY A 419 -8.83 -4.65 15.82
N VAL A 420 -8.27 -3.74 16.62
CA VAL A 420 -7.17 -4.04 17.55
C VAL A 420 -7.62 -5.03 18.63
N LYS A 421 -8.77 -4.77 19.25
CA LYS A 421 -9.37 -5.66 20.25
C LYS A 421 -9.67 -7.04 19.71
N ASN A 422 -10.12 -7.10 18.46
CA ASN A 422 -10.34 -8.33 17.73
C ASN A 422 -9.04 -8.97 17.25
N GLY A 423 -7.86 -8.48 17.63
CA GLY A 423 -6.55 -9.02 17.26
C GLY A 423 -6.26 -8.99 15.76
N ALA A 424 -6.96 -8.17 14.99
CA ALA A 424 -6.74 -8.05 13.55
C ALA A 424 -5.41 -7.37 13.24
N ALA A 425 -4.97 -6.45 14.10
CA ALA A 425 -3.61 -5.90 14.13
C ALA A 425 -3.34 -5.28 15.51
N THR A 426 -2.07 -5.06 15.85
CA THR A 426 -1.73 -4.22 17.01
C THR A 426 -1.72 -2.74 16.62
N ASN A 427 -1.87 -1.87 17.60
CA ASN A 427 -1.74 -0.42 17.40
C ASN A 427 -0.37 -0.04 16.79
N ALA A 428 0.72 -0.67 17.26
CA ALA A 428 2.06 -0.50 16.71
C ALA A 428 2.17 -0.97 15.25
N ALA A 429 1.58 -2.13 14.92
CA ALA A 429 1.56 -2.64 13.56
C ALA A 429 0.78 -1.70 12.62
N LEU A 430 -0.40 -1.23 13.03
CA LEU A 430 -1.22 -0.30 12.23
C LEU A 430 -0.49 1.00 11.91
N THR A 431 0.30 1.53 12.85
CA THR A 431 1.11 2.74 12.63
C THR A 431 2.10 2.56 11.48
N ASN A 432 2.83 1.45 11.48
CA ASN A 432 3.80 1.14 10.42
C ASN A 432 3.12 0.82 9.08
N LEU A 433 1.97 0.15 9.13
CA LEU A 433 1.15 -0.14 7.97
C LEU A 433 0.59 1.15 7.36
N GLY A 434 0.14 2.12 8.16
CA GLY A 434 -0.37 3.41 7.70
C GLY A 434 0.65 4.16 6.84
N LYS A 435 1.91 4.25 7.29
CA LYS A 435 3.01 4.86 6.52
C LYS A 435 3.27 4.11 5.21
N THR A 436 3.29 2.78 5.27
CA THR A 436 3.50 1.92 4.09
C THR A 436 2.40 2.11 3.05
N ILE A 437 1.15 2.11 3.49
CA ILE A 437 -0.04 2.30 2.64
C ILE A 437 -0.05 3.69 2.02
N GLN A 438 0.25 4.74 2.80
CA GLN A 438 0.32 6.10 2.26
C GLN A 438 1.37 6.22 1.16
N LYS A 439 2.55 5.61 1.36
CA LYS A 439 3.60 5.58 0.35
C LYS A 439 3.15 4.84 -0.91
N VAL A 440 2.59 3.65 -0.74
CA VAL A 440 2.09 2.80 -1.83
C VAL A 440 1.00 3.49 -2.65
N LEU A 441 0.05 4.12 -1.97
CA LEU A 441 -1.11 4.73 -2.60
C LEU A 441 -0.85 6.15 -3.12
N SER A 442 0.31 6.74 -2.81
CA SER A 442 0.68 8.10 -3.24
C SER A 442 0.68 8.31 -4.76
N LYS A 443 0.89 7.24 -5.53
CA LYS A 443 0.87 7.22 -6.99
C LYS A 443 0.26 5.89 -7.46
N LEU A 444 -0.92 5.97 -8.08
CA LEU A 444 -1.55 4.86 -8.77
C LEU A 444 -1.02 4.75 -10.21
N GLY A 445 -1.03 3.51 -10.70
CA GLY A 445 -0.53 3.16 -12.02
C GLY A 445 0.98 3.35 -12.17
N CYS A 446 1.45 3.10 -13.38
CA CYS A 446 2.84 3.24 -13.78
C CYS A 446 2.89 4.00 -15.12
N ALA A 447 4.02 4.61 -15.47
CA ALA A 447 4.13 5.43 -16.70
C ALA A 447 5.39 5.08 -17.50
N GLY A 448 5.28 4.99 -18.82
CA GLY A 448 6.42 4.77 -19.71
C GLY A 448 7.26 3.55 -19.31
N SER A 449 8.58 3.71 -19.16
CA SER A 449 9.49 2.63 -18.75
C SER A 449 9.28 2.14 -17.32
N GLU A 450 8.59 2.89 -16.46
CA GLU A 450 8.27 2.47 -15.07
C GLU A 450 7.24 1.33 -15.04
N CYS A 451 6.45 1.13 -16.10
CA CYS A 451 5.55 -0.02 -16.23
C CYS A 451 6.27 -1.30 -16.65
N ILE A 452 7.55 -1.22 -17.01
CA ILE A 452 8.34 -2.38 -17.38
C ILE A 452 8.96 -2.92 -16.10
N VAL A 453 8.48 -4.08 -15.66
CA VAL A 453 9.11 -4.79 -14.55
C VAL A 453 10.57 -5.09 -14.90
N GLY A 454 11.50 -4.50 -14.14
CA GLY A 454 12.93 -4.70 -14.32
C GLY A 454 13.32 -6.17 -14.18
N THR A 455 14.53 -6.53 -14.63
CA THR A 455 15.04 -7.92 -14.51
C THR A 455 15.14 -8.40 -13.07
N ASP A 456 15.19 -7.48 -12.10
CA ASP A 456 15.23 -7.74 -10.66
C ASP A 456 13.84 -7.86 -10.01
N PHE A 457 12.74 -7.57 -10.72
CA PHE A 457 11.38 -7.61 -10.16
C PHE A 457 11.06 -8.97 -9.55
N PHE A 458 11.27 -10.06 -10.30
CA PHE A 458 10.99 -11.40 -9.80
C PHE A 458 11.93 -11.80 -8.66
N ALA A 459 13.16 -11.26 -8.62
CA ALA A 459 14.08 -11.49 -7.51
C ALA A 459 13.60 -10.76 -6.23
N LYS A 460 13.09 -9.53 -6.35
CA LYS A 460 12.49 -8.79 -5.23
C LYS A 460 11.18 -9.42 -4.77
N LEU A 461 10.34 -9.84 -5.70
CA LEU A 461 9.10 -10.58 -5.42
C LEU A 461 9.41 -11.89 -4.68
N ALA A 462 10.44 -12.63 -5.11
CA ALA A 462 10.91 -13.83 -4.44
C ALA A 462 11.41 -13.56 -3.01
N ALA A 463 12.19 -12.49 -2.82
CA ALA A 463 12.68 -12.11 -1.48
C ALA A 463 11.54 -11.74 -0.52
N GLU A 464 10.56 -10.97 -1.00
CA GLU A 464 9.40 -10.58 -0.19
C GLU A 464 8.49 -11.79 0.10
N LEU A 465 8.24 -12.66 -0.88
CA LEU A 465 7.47 -13.89 -0.66
C LEU A 465 8.15 -14.81 0.37
N SER A 466 9.48 -14.96 0.29
CA SER A 466 10.24 -15.77 1.25
C SER A 466 10.11 -15.22 2.66
N LYS A 467 10.23 -13.89 2.83
CA LYS A 467 10.03 -13.23 4.13
C LYS A 467 8.62 -13.49 4.69
N GLN A 468 7.59 -13.45 3.86
CA GLN A 468 6.21 -13.72 4.28
C GLN A 468 6.00 -15.19 4.68
N ILE A 469 6.65 -16.13 3.97
CA ILE A 469 6.67 -17.56 4.32
C ILE A 469 7.33 -17.76 5.69
N ASP A 470 8.53 -17.22 5.90
CA ASP A 470 9.28 -17.34 7.16
C ASP A 470 8.47 -16.80 8.36
N MET A 471 7.82 -15.64 8.18
CA MET A 471 6.96 -15.05 9.21
C MET A 471 5.76 -15.94 9.54
N THR A 472 5.15 -16.56 8.54
CA THR A 472 3.99 -17.43 8.73
C THR A 472 4.39 -18.76 9.34
N GLU A 473 5.58 -19.28 9.02
CA GLU A 473 6.14 -20.48 9.65
C GLU A 473 6.36 -20.27 11.15
N MET A 474 6.91 -19.13 11.57
CA MET A 474 7.02 -18.78 13.00
C MET A 474 5.67 -18.72 13.69
N ASN A 475 4.64 -18.19 13.03
CA ASN A 475 3.29 -18.14 13.58
C ASN A 475 2.64 -19.53 13.66
N LEU A 476 2.92 -20.42 12.70
CA LEU A 476 2.50 -21.82 12.76
C LEU A 476 3.13 -22.52 13.98
N THR A 477 4.42 -22.31 14.27
CA THR A 477 5.05 -22.87 15.48
C THR A 477 4.37 -22.40 16.76
N LYS A 478 4.00 -21.12 16.86
CA LYS A 478 3.25 -20.60 18.01
C LYS A 478 1.85 -21.23 18.13
N LEU A 479 1.17 -21.44 17.00
CA LEU A 479 -0.12 -22.11 16.98
C LEU A 479 0.03 -23.56 17.46
N GLN A 480 1.04 -24.28 16.96
CA GLN A 480 1.36 -25.65 17.39
C GLN A 480 1.56 -25.75 18.90
N ASP A 481 2.38 -24.87 19.48
CA ASP A 481 2.59 -24.84 20.94
C ASP A 481 1.28 -24.59 21.71
N SER A 482 0.38 -23.76 21.16
CA SER A 482 -0.91 -23.44 21.77
C SER A 482 -1.90 -24.60 21.67
N VAL A 483 -1.92 -25.30 20.53
CA VAL A 483 -2.75 -26.49 20.32
C VAL A 483 -2.28 -27.65 21.20
N ASP A 484 -0.96 -27.87 21.28
CA ASP A 484 -0.37 -28.89 22.17
C ASP A 484 -0.77 -28.66 23.63
N SER A 485 -0.72 -27.41 24.10
CA SER A 485 -1.21 -27.04 25.44
C SER A 485 -2.69 -27.35 25.60
N ALA A 486 -3.54 -26.89 24.66
CA ALA A 486 -4.98 -27.09 24.71
C ALA A 486 -5.36 -28.59 24.67
N GLN A 487 -4.62 -29.40 23.93
CA GLN A 487 -4.81 -30.85 23.88
C GLN A 487 -4.40 -31.54 25.18
N ALA A 488 -3.32 -31.09 25.82
CA ALA A 488 -2.94 -31.58 27.14
C ALA A 488 -4.00 -31.25 28.20
N ASP A 489 -4.56 -30.04 28.16
CA ASP A 489 -5.65 -29.63 29.05
C ASP A 489 -6.93 -30.42 28.78
N LEU A 490 -7.29 -30.64 27.51
CA LEU A 490 -8.39 -31.50 27.12
C LEU A 490 -8.26 -32.91 27.70
N LEU A 491 -7.08 -33.53 27.59
CA LEU A 491 -6.81 -34.86 28.14
C LEU A 491 -6.93 -34.88 29.67
N ALA A 492 -6.46 -33.84 30.34
CA ALA A 492 -6.59 -33.71 31.79
C ALA A 492 -8.07 -33.63 32.23
N VAL A 493 -8.89 -32.85 31.51
CA VAL A 493 -10.33 -32.73 31.77
C VAL A 493 -11.06 -34.05 31.48
N GLN A 494 -10.72 -34.74 30.39
CA GLN A 494 -11.28 -36.07 30.08
C GLN A 494 -11.01 -37.09 31.19
N GLY A 495 -9.84 -37.01 31.84
CA GLY A 495 -9.48 -37.86 32.98
C GLY A 495 -10.35 -37.67 34.22
N LEU A 496 -11.07 -36.55 34.33
CA LEU A 496 -12.03 -36.27 35.41
C LEU A 496 -13.46 -36.74 35.09
N GLY A 497 -13.74 -37.12 33.84
CA GLY A 497 -15.06 -37.52 33.37
C GLY A 497 -15.37 -39.02 33.50
N GLY A 498 -16.57 -39.41 33.07
CA GLY A 498 -16.99 -40.82 32.99
C GLY A 498 -17.00 -41.54 34.34
N ASP A 499 -16.35 -42.72 34.40
CA ASP A 499 -16.30 -43.57 35.59
C ASP A 499 -15.51 -42.95 36.77
N ALA A 500 -14.77 -41.87 36.54
CA ALA A 500 -14.07 -41.14 37.60
C ALA A 500 -15.03 -40.37 38.52
N ILE A 501 -16.25 -40.07 38.06
CA ILE A 501 -17.26 -39.35 38.82
C ILE A 501 -18.01 -40.32 39.74
N VAL A 502 -17.64 -40.39 41.02
CA VAL A 502 -18.30 -41.29 41.98
C VAL A 502 -19.19 -40.58 42.99
N ASP A 503 -19.05 -39.26 43.12
CA ASP A 503 -19.87 -38.42 43.98
C ASP A 503 -20.10 -37.01 43.42
N ALA A 504 -20.81 -36.18 44.18
CA ALA A 504 -21.14 -34.81 43.79
C ALA A 504 -19.93 -33.87 43.76
N ASP A 505 -18.88 -34.12 44.56
CA ASP A 505 -17.68 -33.29 44.57
C ASP A 505 -16.85 -33.55 43.32
N ASP A 506 -16.73 -34.82 42.89
CA ASP A 506 -16.12 -35.19 41.61
C ASP A 506 -16.89 -34.60 40.42
N ALA A 507 -18.22 -34.64 40.48
CA ALA A 507 -19.10 -34.07 39.45
C ALA A 507 -18.89 -32.55 39.33
N ILE A 508 -18.81 -31.83 40.45
CA ILE A 508 -18.52 -30.40 40.47
C ILE A 508 -17.11 -30.13 39.90
N ALA A 509 -16.11 -30.92 40.28
CA ALA A 509 -14.74 -30.76 39.79
C ALA A 509 -14.63 -30.92 38.27
N PHE A 510 -15.26 -31.96 37.71
CA PHE A 510 -15.30 -32.19 36.27
C PHE A 510 -15.96 -31.02 35.52
N VAL A 511 -17.15 -30.59 35.97
CA VAL A 511 -17.90 -29.52 35.31
C VAL A 511 -17.13 -28.19 35.35
N LEU A 512 -16.47 -27.88 36.47
CA LEU A 512 -15.63 -26.69 36.58
C LEU A 512 -14.40 -26.73 35.68
N ALA A 513 -13.84 -27.91 35.43
CA ALA A 513 -12.70 -28.08 34.54
C ALA A 513 -13.13 -27.95 33.06
N VAL A 514 -14.31 -28.47 32.70
CA VAL A 514 -14.91 -28.26 31.36
C VAL A 514 -15.19 -26.79 31.09
N ALA A 515 -15.79 -26.07 32.04
CA ALA A 515 -16.08 -24.64 31.89
C ALA A 515 -14.80 -23.78 31.78
N GLU A 516 -13.71 -24.18 32.45
CA GLU A 516 -12.41 -23.53 32.35
C GLU A 516 -11.78 -23.76 30.97
N LEU A 517 -11.79 -25.01 30.48
CA LEU A 517 -11.30 -25.36 29.15
C LEU A 517 -12.10 -24.68 28.03
N GLU A 518 -13.43 -24.58 28.15
CA GLU A 518 -14.26 -23.83 27.20
C GLU A 518 -13.85 -22.36 27.16
N SER A 519 -13.62 -21.75 28.32
CA SER A 519 -13.20 -20.35 28.43
C SER A 519 -11.81 -20.12 27.82
N GLU A 520 -10.87 -21.03 28.02
CA GLU A 520 -9.51 -20.97 27.46
C GLU A 520 -9.50 -21.22 25.94
N ALA A 521 -10.35 -22.11 25.44
CA ALA A 521 -10.53 -22.34 24.01
C ALA A 521 -11.06 -21.09 23.28
N GLU A 522 -11.98 -20.34 23.89
CA GLU A 522 -12.45 -19.06 23.35
C GLU A 522 -11.36 -17.98 23.37
N GLU A 523 -10.57 -17.90 24.44
CA GLU A 523 -9.48 -16.91 24.58
C GLU A 523 -8.33 -17.16 23.59
N SER A 524 -7.99 -18.42 23.34
CA SER A 524 -6.89 -18.81 22.46
C SER A 524 -7.20 -18.64 20.98
N ARG A 525 -8.48 -18.59 20.58
CA ARG A 525 -8.92 -18.33 19.19
C ARG A 525 -8.28 -19.27 18.14
N LEU A 526 -7.97 -20.50 18.55
CA LEU A 526 -7.21 -21.47 17.73
C LEU A 526 -7.84 -21.69 16.35
N VAL A 527 -9.16 -21.77 16.26
CA VAL A 527 -9.90 -21.96 15.00
C VAL A 527 -9.65 -20.80 14.03
N SER A 528 -9.73 -19.55 14.51
CA SER A 528 -9.53 -18.36 13.67
C SER A 528 -8.08 -18.26 13.20
N ILE A 529 -7.11 -18.45 14.11
CA ILE A 529 -5.68 -18.38 13.77
C ILE A 529 -5.31 -19.48 12.77
N SER A 530 -5.74 -20.72 13.01
CA SER A 530 -5.48 -21.85 12.12
C SER A 530 -6.02 -21.61 10.70
N LYS A 531 -7.26 -21.12 10.58
CA LYS A 531 -7.88 -20.79 9.28
C LYS A 531 -7.12 -19.68 8.54
N ALA A 532 -6.69 -18.63 9.26
CA ALA A 532 -5.93 -17.54 8.68
C ALA A 532 -4.57 -18.01 8.12
N LEU A 533 -3.82 -18.80 8.90
CA LEU A 533 -2.52 -19.34 8.48
C LEU A 533 -2.66 -20.29 7.28
N PHE A 534 -3.66 -21.18 7.30
CA PHE A 534 -3.91 -22.09 6.18
C PHE A 534 -4.23 -21.34 4.88
N THR A 535 -5.03 -20.27 4.97
CA THR A 535 -5.37 -19.43 3.81
C THR A 535 -4.13 -18.75 3.23
N LYS A 536 -3.25 -18.19 4.08
CA LYS A 536 -1.97 -17.60 3.65
C LYS A 536 -1.05 -18.61 2.97
N ALA A 537 -0.89 -19.79 3.57
CA ALA A 537 -0.06 -20.85 3.03
C ALA A 537 -0.49 -21.28 1.61
N ARG A 538 -1.80 -21.26 1.33
CA ARG A 538 -2.32 -21.48 -0.03
C ARG A 538 -1.96 -20.36 -0.99
N GLY A 539 -2.05 -19.10 -0.59
CA GLY A 539 -1.63 -17.96 -1.41
C GLY A 539 -0.15 -18.04 -1.81
N TYR A 540 0.72 -18.43 -0.88
CA TYR A 540 2.16 -18.58 -1.14
C TYR A 540 2.47 -19.63 -2.20
N MET A 541 1.69 -20.71 -2.30
CA MET A 541 1.86 -21.70 -3.35
C MET A 541 1.67 -21.11 -4.75
N GLY A 542 0.67 -20.24 -4.94
CA GLY A 542 0.45 -19.57 -6.21
C GLY A 542 1.65 -18.69 -6.57
N GLY A 543 2.07 -17.81 -5.67
CA GLY A 543 3.23 -16.94 -5.87
C GLY A 543 4.52 -17.72 -6.16
N ALA A 544 4.76 -18.83 -5.47
CA ALA A 544 5.93 -19.67 -5.66
C ALA A 544 5.90 -20.49 -6.96
N LYS A 545 4.71 -20.99 -7.38
CA LYS A 545 4.50 -21.60 -8.70
C LYS A 545 4.78 -20.59 -9.82
N LEU A 546 4.27 -19.36 -9.68
CA LEU A 546 4.53 -18.25 -10.62
C LEU A 546 6.03 -17.95 -10.74
N LEU A 547 6.76 -17.87 -9.62
CA LEU A 547 8.21 -17.65 -9.65
C LEU A 547 8.94 -18.84 -10.32
N THR A 548 8.57 -20.07 -9.97
CA THR A 548 9.20 -21.28 -10.50
C THR A 548 8.98 -21.45 -12.01
N SER A 549 7.83 -21.03 -12.53
CA SER A 549 7.57 -21.02 -13.98
C SER A 549 8.45 -20.00 -14.73
N ARG A 550 9.01 -18.99 -14.03
CA ARG A 550 10.00 -18.06 -14.58
C ARG A 550 11.42 -18.57 -14.53
N SER A 551 11.81 -19.11 -13.38
CA SER A 551 13.14 -19.68 -13.19
C SER A 551 13.07 -20.82 -12.19
N SER A 552 13.76 -21.92 -12.53
CA SER A 552 14.00 -23.02 -11.60
C SER A 552 14.80 -22.59 -10.36
N ASP A 553 15.45 -21.43 -10.37
CA ASP A 553 16.21 -20.92 -9.21
C ASP A 553 15.30 -20.69 -7.99
N TYR A 554 13.99 -20.50 -8.21
CA TYR A 554 13.01 -20.29 -7.14
C TYR A 554 12.33 -21.57 -6.64
N SER A 555 12.78 -22.76 -7.06
CA SER A 555 12.18 -24.03 -6.62
C SER A 555 12.19 -24.23 -5.10
N GLN A 556 13.19 -23.69 -4.39
CA GLN A 556 13.24 -23.76 -2.93
C GLN A 556 12.03 -23.05 -2.29
N ILE A 557 11.66 -21.87 -2.79
CA ILE A 557 10.51 -21.10 -2.28
C ILE A 557 9.20 -21.89 -2.45
N LEU A 558 9.08 -22.64 -3.55
CA LEU A 558 7.93 -23.52 -3.78
C LEU A 558 7.92 -24.71 -2.81
N ASP A 559 9.08 -25.28 -2.51
CA ASP A 559 9.18 -26.38 -1.54
C ASP A 559 8.87 -25.91 -0.11
N ASP A 560 9.33 -24.70 0.27
CA ASP A 560 9.03 -24.08 1.56
C ASP A 560 7.52 -23.76 1.68
N ALA A 561 6.91 -23.20 0.64
CA ALA A 561 5.46 -22.95 0.59
C ALA A 561 4.63 -24.24 0.69
N LYS A 562 5.07 -25.34 0.06
CA LYS A 562 4.43 -26.66 0.18
C LYS A 562 4.53 -27.20 1.60
N ALA A 563 5.71 -27.11 2.22
CA ALA A 563 5.94 -27.55 3.59
C ALA A 563 5.03 -26.78 4.56
N LEU A 564 4.95 -25.46 4.41
CA LEU A 564 4.08 -24.60 5.22
C LEU A 564 2.58 -24.92 5.03
N ARG A 565 2.13 -25.18 3.79
CA ARG A 565 0.74 -25.63 3.55
C ARG A 565 0.46 -26.98 4.22
N ALA A 566 1.38 -27.94 4.11
CA ALA A 566 1.22 -29.23 4.74
C ALA A 566 1.15 -29.12 6.27
N GLY A 567 2.03 -28.28 6.86
CA GLY A 567 2.05 -28.01 8.30
C GLY A 567 0.76 -27.33 8.79
N THR A 568 0.33 -26.26 8.15
CA THR A 568 -0.93 -25.56 8.50
C THR A 568 -2.16 -26.45 8.31
N LYS A 569 -2.18 -27.35 7.30
CA LYS A 569 -3.25 -28.34 7.10
C LYS A 569 -3.32 -29.33 8.25
N ALA A 570 -2.18 -29.92 8.64
CA ALA A 570 -2.12 -30.86 9.75
C ALA A 570 -2.65 -30.21 11.03
N GLU A 571 -2.21 -28.97 11.28
CA GLU A 571 -2.62 -28.20 12.46
C GLU A 571 -4.12 -27.87 12.48
N ALA A 572 -4.70 -27.50 11.33
CA ALA A 572 -6.14 -27.31 11.20
C ALA A 572 -6.94 -28.59 11.54
N GLY A 573 -6.39 -29.76 11.20
CA GLY A 573 -6.95 -31.05 11.60
C GLY A 573 -6.97 -31.25 13.12
N GLU A 574 -5.87 -30.92 13.80
CA GLU A 574 -5.74 -31.01 15.26
C GLU A 574 -6.70 -30.04 15.98
N VAL A 575 -6.80 -28.80 15.50
CA VAL A 575 -7.75 -27.80 16.03
C VAL A 575 -9.21 -28.25 15.88
N LEU A 576 -9.55 -28.86 14.74
CA LEU A 576 -10.88 -29.41 14.50
C LEU A 576 -11.19 -30.59 15.44
N ALA A 577 -10.22 -31.48 15.64
CA ALA A 577 -10.34 -32.63 16.54
C ALA A 577 -10.55 -32.16 17.99
N PHE A 578 -9.74 -31.21 18.45
CA PHE A 578 -9.90 -30.55 19.76
C PHE A 578 -11.30 -29.95 19.91
N SER A 579 -11.74 -29.15 18.93
CA SER A 579 -13.05 -28.48 18.96
C SER A 579 -14.23 -29.47 19.03
N LYS A 580 -14.13 -30.60 18.31
CA LYS A 580 -15.13 -31.67 18.36
C LYS A 580 -15.15 -32.35 19.73
N ALA A 581 -13.99 -32.66 20.30
CA ALA A 581 -13.86 -33.30 21.60
C ALA A 581 -14.38 -32.40 22.74
N LEU A 582 -14.06 -31.09 22.71
CA LEU A 582 -14.57 -30.11 23.67
C LEU A 582 -16.11 -30.05 23.64
N LYS A 583 -16.73 -30.02 22.45
CA LYS A 583 -18.20 -30.05 22.33
C LYS A 583 -18.84 -31.31 22.92
N ILE A 584 -18.16 -32.45 22.88
CA ILE A 584 -18.63 -33.68 23.52
C ILE A 584 -18.58 -33.52 25.04
N LEU A 585 -17.45 -33.04 25.59
CA LEU A 585 -17.29 -32.80 27.02
C LEU A 585 -18.31 -31.80 27.58
N ILE A 586 -18.61 -30.73 26.85
CA ILE A 586 -19.63 -29.75 27.25
C ILE A 586 -20.98 -30.46 27.45
N LYS A 587 -21.42 -31.29 26.50
CA LYS A 587 -22.67 -32.06 26.62
C LYS A 587 -22.64 -33.07 27.77
N GLU A 588 -21.50 -33.72 27.98
CA GLU A 588 -21.32 -34.63 29.11
C GLU A 588 -21.42 -33.88 30.45
N SER A 589 -20.82 -32.69 30.55
CA SER A 589 -20.89 -31.84 31.73
C SER A 589 -22.32 -31.38 32.03
N GLU A 590 -23.10 -30.99 31.00
CA GLU A 590 -24.52 -30.62 31.14
C GLU A 590 -25.35 -31.78 31.70
N LYS A 591 -25.09 -33.00 31.23
CA LYS A 591 -25.75 -34.21 31.73
C LYS A 591 -25.37 -34.48 33.19
N VAL A 592 -24.08 -34.36 33.54
CA VAL A 592 -23.59 -34.55 34.92
C VAL A 592 -24.24 -33.55 35.89
N ILE A 593 -24.38 -32.28 35.49
CA ILE A 593 -25.08 -31.27 36.30
C ILE A 593 -26.50 -31.73 36.64
N SER A 594 -27.24 -32.23 35.65
CA SER A 594 -28.61 -32.72 35.83
C SER A 594 -28.68 -34.00 36.67
N ASP A 595 -27.77 -34.96 36.45
CA ASP A 595 -27.77 -36.25 37.13
C ASP A 595 -27.51 -36.12 38.64
N PHE A 596 -26.64 -35.16 39.03
CA PHE A 596 -26.29 -34.90 40.43
C PHE A 596 -27.11 -33.77 41.08
N ASN A 597 -27.92 -33.03 40.31
CA ASN A 597 -28.72 -31.90 40.78
C ASN A 597 -27.87 -30.84 41.51
N ILE A 598 -26.78 -30.40 40.86
CA ILE A 598 -25.75 -29.48 41.39
C ILE A 598 -25.73 -28.13 40.66
N ASP A 599 -26.81 -27.77 39.98
CA ASP A 599 -26.89 -26.65 39.04
C ASP A 599 -26.63 -25.27 39.66
N VAL A 600 -27.09 -25.03 40.89
CA VAL A 600 -26.88 -23.77 41.63
C VAL A 600 -25.43 -23.66 42.14
N GLU A 601 -24.92 -24.70 42.81
CA GLU A 601 -23.55 -24.73 43.38
C GLU A 601 -22.48 -24.65 42.29
N VAL A 602 -22.67 -25.35 41.15
CA VAL A 602 -21.78 -25.23 40.00
C VAL A 602 -21.79 -23.80 39.46
N ALA A 603 -22.97 -23.21 39.25
CA ALA A 603 -23.07 -21.85 38.69
C ALA A 603 -22.41 -20.82 39.62
N LYS A 604 -22.55 -20.99 40.94
CA LYS A 604 -21.83 -20.20 41.95
C LYS A 604 -20.31 -20.31 41.76
N ARG A 605 -19.78 -21.53 41.70
CA ARG A 605 -18.33 -21.74 41.58
C ARG A 605 -17.75 -21.28 40.24
N ILE A 606 -18.50 -21.40 39.14
CA ILE A 606 -18.11 -20.82 37.84
C ILE A 606 -18.05 -19.29 37.96
N ALA A 607 -19.05 -18.66 38.58
CA ALA A 607 -19.06 -17.20 38.77
C ALA A 607 -17.87 -16.72 39.62
N LEU A 608 -17.55 -17.41 40.72
CA LEU A 608 -16.38 -17.09 41.56
C LEU A 608 -15.05 -17.30 40.84
N LYS A 609 -14.89 -18.37 40.05
CA LYS A 609 -13.69 -18.58 39.23
C LYS A 609 -13.54 -17.47 38.17
N ALA A 610 -14.63 -17.10 37.51
CA ALA A 610 -14.61 -16.05 36.49
C ALA A 610 -14.29 -14.67 37.10
N GLU A 611 -14.81 -14.37 38.29
CA GLU A 611 -14.43 -13.17 39.07
C GLU A 611 -12.92 -13.17 39.39
N ALA A 612 -12.40 -14.27 39.94
CA ALA A 612 -10.97 -14.38 40.26
C ALA A 612 -10.07 -14.24 39.02
N LYS A 613 -10.53 -14.72 37.85
CA LYS A 613 -9.83 -14.52 36.57
C LYS A 613 -9.84 -13.04 36.15
N ALA A 614 -10.97 -12.35 36.33
CA ALA A 614 -11.06 -10.91 36.06
C ALA A 614 -10.14 -10.10 37.00
N ASP A 615 -10.06 -10.43 38.29
CA ASP A 615 -9.13 -9.82 39.25
C ASP A 615 -7.66 -10.03 38.85
N ALA A 616 -7.31 -11.24 38.40
CA ALA A 616 -5.97 -11.55 37.91
C ALA A 616 -5.61 -10.72 36.67
N LYS A 617 -6.54 -10.59 35.72
CA LYS A 617 -6.35 -9.73 34.53
C LYS A 617 -6.30 -8.25 34.90
N GLN A 618 -7.03 -7.82 35.93
CA GLN A 618 -6.97 -6.43 36.42
C GLN A 618 -5.56 -6.13 36.95
N THR A 619 -4.97 -7.06 37.68
CA THR A 619 -3.59 -6.93 38.18
C THR A 619 -2.57 -6.82 37.04
N LEU A 620 -2.76 -7.59 35.96
CA LEU A 620 -1.91 -7.50 34.76
C LEU A 620 -2.08 -6.15 34.06
N ALA A 621 -3.30 -5.67 33.88
CA ALA A 621 -3.58 -4.35 33.30
C ALA A 621 -2.94 -3.21 34.11
N THR A 622 -3.07 -3.23 35.45
CA THR A 622 -2.40 -2.25 36.33
C THR A 622 -0.87 -2.34 36.26
N THR A 623 -0.32 -3.54 36.07
CA THR A 623 1.13 -3.71 35.88
C THR A 623 1.58 -3.10 34.56
N ALA A 624 0.86 -3.38 33.47
CA ALA A 624 1.15 -2.83 32.15
C ALA A 624 1.00 -1.30 32.12
N GLU A 625 -0.03 -0.75 32.78
CA GLU A 625 -0.21 0.70 32.98
C GLU A 625 1.04 1.34 33.60
N SER A 626 1.60 0.73 34.65
CA SER A 626 2.80 1.25 35.30
C SER A 626 4.03 1.16 34.40
N VAL A 627 4.17 0.10 33.59
CA VAL A 627 5.29 -0.07 32.64
C VAL A 627 5.19 1.00 31.55
N SER A 628 4.02 1.16 30.94
CA SER A 628 3.74 2.17 29.92
C SER A 628 4.00 3.59 30.44
N THR A 629 3.49 3.93 31.63
CA THR A 629 3.70 5.25 32.25
C THR A 629 5.19 5.58 32.46
N ASN A 630 5.97 4.59 32.91
CA ASN A 630 7.41 4.75 33.12
C ASN A 630 8.17 4.90 31.80
N ALA A 631 7.85 4.08 30.79
CA ALA A 631 8.46 4.14 29.47
C ALA A 631 8.17 5.48 28.77
N LEU A 632 6.93 5.96 28.82
CA LEU A 632 6.54 7.27 28.32
C LEU A 632 7.29 8.42 29.00
N SER A 633 7.45 8.35 30.32
CA SER A 633 8.20 9.37 31.06
C SER A 633 9.67 9.41 30.64
N ALA A 634 10.29 8.25 30.41
CA ALA A 634 11.67 8.16 29.92
C ALA A 634 11.80 8.67 28.47
N ALA A 635 10.87 8.29 27.60
CA ALA A 635 10.81 8.76 26.21
C ALA A 635 10.64 10.28 26.14
N GLN A 636 9.70 10.85 26.90
CA GLN A 636 9.49 12.29 26.97
C GLN A 636 10.76 13.03 27.43
N ALA A 637 11.43 12.53 28.47
CA ALA A 637 12.68 13.12 28.96
C ALA A 637 13.82 13.05 27.92
N ALA A 638 13.93 11.95 27.17
CA ALA A 638 14.93 11.78 26.13
C ALA A 638 14.67 12.72 24.94
N VAL A 639 13.41 12.86 24.52
CA VAL A 639 13.00 13.79 23.47
C VAL A 639 13.22 15.24 23.90
N ASP A 640 12.81 15.64 25.11
CA ASP A 640 12.99 17.01 25.58
C ASP A 640 14.44 17.40 25.82
N SER A 641 15.33 16.42 26.02
CA SER A 641 16.78 16.65 26.15
C SER A 641 17.53 16.51 24.82
N GLY A 642 16.87 16.17 23.71
CA GLY A 642 17.51 15.93 22.42
C GLY A 642 18.51 14.76 22.45
N SER A 643 18.22 13.72 23.23
CA SER A 643 19.10 12.55 23.36
C SER A 643 19.24 11.77 22.05
N LEU A 644 20.34 11.02 21.89
CA LEU A 644 20.58 10.14 20.73
C LEU A 644 19.76 8.85 20.80
N ASP A 645 19.37 8.41 22.00
CA ASP A 645 18.54 7.22 22.22
C ASP A 645 17.03 7.53 22.21
N ALA A 646 16.63 8.78 21.94
CA ALA A 646 15.24 9.22 21.99
C ALA A 646 14.31 8.36 21.11
N VAL A 647 14.72 8.01 19.88
CA VAL A 647 13.92 7.16 18.99
C VAL A 647 13.70 5.77 19.59
N SER A 648 14.76 5.14 20.11
CA SER A 648 14.67 3.79 20.70
C SER A 648 13.85 3.77 22.00
N LEU A 649 13.96 4.81 22.83
CA LEU A 649 13.15 4.93 24.05
C LEU A 649 11.68 5.20 23.73
N VAL A 650 11.40 5.96 22.66
CA VAL A 650 10.04 6.14 22.17
C VAL A 650 9.46 4.84 21.62
N GLU A 651 10.23 4.06 20.85
CA GLU A 651 9.80 2.73 20.39
C GLU A 651 9.44 1.82 21.58
N THR A 652 10.27 1.82 22.61
CA THR A 652 9.98 1.09 23.86
C THR A 652 8.69 1.58 24.53
N ALA A 653 8.40 2.89 24.49
CA ALA A 653 7.16 3.46 25.01
C ALA A 653 5.94 3.08 24.17
N ILE A 654 6.08 3.02 22.84
CA ILE A 654 5.03 2.54 21.92
C ILE A 654 4.70 1.08 22.21
N ASP A 655 5.70 0.22 22.35
CA ASP A 655 5.52 -1.19 22.67
C ASP A 655 4.83 -1.36 24.03
N ALA A 656 5.33 -0.67 25.07
CA ALA A 656 4.72 -0.73 26.40
C ALA A 656 3.28 -0.22 26.45
N ALA A 657 2.96 0.85 25.70
CA ALA A 657 1.60 1.36 25.59
C ALA A 657 0.69 0.38 24.82
N SER A 658 1.22 -0.29 23.79
CA SER A 658 0.51 -1.33 23.06
C SER A 658 0.20 -2.54 23.97
N ASP A 659 1.17 -3.00 24.76
CA ASP A 659 0.99 -4.08 25.74
C ASP A 659 -0.08 -3.71 26.80
N PHE A 660 -0.14 -2.43 27.18
CA PHE A 660 -1.15 -1.95 28.10
C PHE A 660 -2.57 -2.01 27.51
N VAL A 661 -2.74 -1.60 26.24
CA VAL A 661 -4.02 -1.76 25.52
C VAL A 661 -4.43 -3.24 25.49
N GLU A 662 -3.52 -4.14 25.11
CA GLU A 662 -3.80 -5.58 25.06
C GLU A 662 -4.20 -6.15 26.44
N ALA A 663 -3.52 -5.74 27.51
CA ALA A 663 -3.85 -6.18 28.86
C ALA A 663 -5.25 -5.71 29.31
N VAL A 664 -5.67 -4.51 28.90
CA VAL A 664 -7.02 -4.00 29.18
C VAL A 664 -8.08 -4.74 28.36
N ASP A 665 -7.83 -5.05 27.09
CA ASP A 665 -8.76 -5.84 26.27
C ASP A 665 -9.02 -7.23 26.88
N GLN A 666 -7.96 -7.89 27.36
CA GLN A 666 -8.05 -9.16 28.07
C GLN A 666 -8.82 -9.04 29.39
N LEU A 667 -8.69 -7.91 30.09
CA LEU A 667 -9.48 -7.60 31.28
C LEU A 667 -10.97 -7.43 30.93
N GLU A 668 -11.31 -6.67 29.89
CA GLU A 668 -12.71 -6.46 29.48
C GLU A 668 -13.40 -7.76 29.06
N LEU A 669 -12.69 -8.66 28.38
CA LEU A 669 -13.19 -9.99 28.04
C LEU A 669 -13.46 -10.80 29.31
N ALA A 670 -12.51 -10.84 30.25
CA ALA A 670 -12.66 -11.57 31.52
C ALA A 670 -13.83 -11.02 32.36
N ILE A 671 -14.00 -9.69 32.41
CA ILE A 671 -15.15 -9.03 33.08
C ILE A 671 -16.47 -9.43 32.43
N SER A 672 -16.53 -9.47 31.10
CA SER A 672 -17.74 -9.84 30.37
C SER A 672 -18.16 -11.28 30.68
N LYS A 673 -17.19 -12.20 30.74
CA LYS A 673 -17.41 -13.59 31.16
C LYS A 673 -17.84 -13.70 32.62
N ALA A 674 -17.19 -12.96 33.52
CA ALA A 674 -17.57 -12.91 34.95
C ALA A 674 -19.01 -12.41 35.13
N LEU A 675 -19.41 -11.38 34.39
CA LEU A 675 -20.78 -10.86 34.40
C LEU A 675 -21.79 -11.89 33.90
N ALA A 676 -21.51 -12.55 32.77
CA ALA A 676 -22.38 -13.58 32.21
C ALA A 676 -22.54 -14.78 33.17
N ALA A 677 -21.45 -15.23 33.78
CA ALA A 677 -21.45 -16.30 34.78
C ALA A 677 -22.25 -15.91 36.03
N ALA A 678 -22.05 -14.71 36.56
CA ALA A 678 -22.81 -14.19 37.71
C ALA A 678 -24.31 -14.05 37.42
N GLN A 679 -24.67 -13.61 36.20
CA GLN A 679 -26.08 -13.57 35.76
C GLN A 679 -26.68 -14.97 35.62
N SER A 680 -25.91 -15.95 35.14
CA SER A 680 -26.33 -17.36 35.09
C SER A 680 -26.58 -17.92 36.49
N TYR A 681 -25.69 -17.62 37.45
CA TYR A 681 -25.88 -17.98 38.86
C TYR A 681 -27.14 -17.33 39.45
N ALA A 682 -27.34 -16.02 39.24
CA ALA A 682 -28.53 -15.32 39.73
C ALA A 682 -29.85 -15.90 39.20
N LYS A 683 -29.87 -16.40 37.96
CA LYS A 683 -31.06 -17.06 37.37
C LYS A 683 -31.37 -18.41 38.02
N LYS A 684 -30.38 -19.09 38.59
CA LYS A 684 -30.53 -20.40 39.23
C LYS A 684 -30.77 -20.31 40.74
N ALA A 685 -30.22 -19.29 41.39
CA ALA A 685 -30.32 -19.05 42.84
C ALA A 685 -31.68 -18.46 43.29
N THR A 686 -32.80 -18.72 42.59
CA THR A 686 -34.07 -18.00 42.81
C THR A 686 -34.80 -18.37 44.10
N ASP A 687 -34.46 -19.51 44.68
CA ASP A 687 -35.22 -20.11 45.79
C ASP A 687 -34.59 -19.83 47.17
N ASP A 688 -33.34 -19.36 47.23
CA ASP A 688 -32.62 -18.98 48.45
C ASP A 688 -32.19 -17.50 48.40
N SER A 689 -32.68 -16.70 49.35
CA SER A 689 -32.38 -15.27 49.41
C SER A 689 -30.90 -14.96 49.62
N SER A 690 -30.14 -15.83 50.33
CA SER A 690 -28.72 -15.61 50.58
C SER A 690 -27.88 -15.84 49.32
N GLU A 691 -28.23 -16.83 48.50
CA GLU A 691 -27.54 -17.13 47.24
C GLU A 691 -27.89 -16.10 46.17
N ALA A 692 -29.14 -15.64 46.13
CA ALA A 692 -29.56 -14.54 45.27
C ALA A 692 -28.80 -13.23 45.59
N ASP A 693 -28.62 -12.91 46.87
CA ASP A 693 -27.85 -11.74 47.31
C ASP A 693 -26.36 -11.86 46.94
N GLU A 694 -25.77 -13.06 47.07
CA GLU A 694 -24.38 -13.33 46.68
C GLU A 694 -24.17 -13.17 45.16
N ALA A 695 -25.07 -13.74 44.34
CA ALA A 695 -25.04 -13.56 42.90
C ALA A 695 -25.21 -12.08 42.49
N ALA A 696 -26.08 -11.33 43.18
CA ALA A 696 -26.26 -9.91 42.95
C ALA A 696 -25.00 -9.10 43.29
N ASN A 697 -24.26 -9.48 44.34
CA ASN A 697 -22.98 -8.84 44.67
C ASN A 697 -21.92 -9.09 43.60
N LEU A 698 -21.84 -10.32 43.04
CA LEU A 698 -20.93 -10.63 41.94
C LEU A 698 -21.26 -9.82 40.68
N ILE A 699 -22.54 -9.68 40.34
CA ILE A 699 -22.99 -8.82 39.24
C ILE A 699 -22.57 -7.35 39.49
N ALA A 700 -22.79 -6.84 40.70
CA ALA A 700 -22.41 -5.48 41.07
C ALA A 700 -20.89 -5.26 40.99
N GLY A 701 -20.10 -6.23 41.48
CA GLY A 701 -18.64 -6.23 41.40
C GLY A 701 -18.13 -6.20 39.95
N ALA A 702 -18.65 -7.08 39.10
CA ALA A 702 -18.30 -7.10 37.67
C ALA A 702 -18.69 -5.79 36.95
N ILE A 703 -19.84 -5.19 37.26
CA ILE A 703 -20.24 -3.88 36.71
C ILE A 703 -19.29 -2.77 37.17
N GLN A 704 -18.88 -2.78 38.44
CA GLN A 704 -17.92 -1.81 38.96
C GLN A 704 -16.54 -1.97 38.31
N MET A 705 -16.06 -3.20 38.17
CA MET A 705 -14.79 -3.50 37.51
C MET A 705 -14.83 -3.07 36.04
N ARG A 706 -15.95 -3.29 35.35
CA ARG A 706 -16.17 -2.79 33.97
C ARG A 706 -16.02 -1.27 33.88
N ALA A 707 -16.61 -0.53 34.82
CA ALA A 707 -16.49 0.93 34.82
C ALA A 707 -15.04 1.41 35.04
N ALA A 708 -14.26 0.70 35.86
CA ALA A 708 -12.84 0.95 36.04
C ALA A 708 -12.03 0.60 34.78
N ALA A 709 -12.29 -0.56 34.17
CA ALA A 709 -11.63 -0.99 32.94
C ALA A 709 -11.84 -0.01 31.78
N VAL A 710 -13.05 0.56 31.62
CA VAL A 710 -13.33 1.60 30.62
C VAL A 710 -12.47 2.86 30.85
N THR A 711 -12.25 3.24 32.11
CA THR A 711 -11.36 4.38 32.42
C THR A 711 -9.91 4.04 32.11
N GLN A 712 -9.50 2.80 32.39
CA GLN A 712 -8.16 2.30 32.13
C GLN A 712 -7.88 2.16 30.62
N ALA A 713 -8.87 1.77 29.83
CA ALA A 713 -8.80 1.72 28.36
C ALA A 713 -8.56 3.11 27.78
N ALA A 714 -9.31 4.12 28.24
CA ALA A 714 -9.11 5.51 27.80
C ALA A 714 -7.71 6.03 28.13
N LEU A 715 -7.15 5.66 29.28
CA LEU A 715 -5.77 5.99 29.64
C LEU A 715 -4.75 5.25 28.76
N ALA A 716 -4.98 3.97 28.45
CA ALA A 716 -4.11 3.19 27.58
C ALA A 716 -4.02 3.82 26.17
N ASP A 717 -5.16 4.25 25.63
CA ASP A 717 -5.24 4.98 24.37
C ASP A 717 -4.49 6.33 24.42
N GLU A 718 -4.73 7.15 25.45
CA GLU A 718 -4.04 8.43 25.64
C GLU A 718 -2.52 8.25 25.70
N GLN A 719 -2.06 7.20 26.41
CA GLN A 719 -0.65 6.87 26.53
C GLN A 719 -0.05 6.42 25.19
N PHE A 720 -0.78 5.62 24.42
CA PHE A 720 -0.35 5.20 23.09
C PHE A 720 -0.25 6.39 22.13
N GLU A 721 -1.27 7.25 22.08
CA GLU A 721 -1.26 8.50 21.31
C GLU A 721 -0.07 9.37 21.70
N LYS A 722 0.21 9.52 23.00
CA LYS A 722 1.34 10.32 23.47
C LYS A 722 2.69 9.76 23.04
N ALA A 723 2.85 8.43 23.03
CA ALA A 723 4.07 7.79 22.55
C ALA A 723 4.31 8.07 21.06
N LEU A 724 3.26 8.11 20.25
CA LEU A 724 3.35 8.42 18.82
C LEU A 724 3.65 9.88 18.53
N GLU A 725 3.08 10.82 19.30
CA GLU A 725 3.47 12.23 19.23
C GLU A 725 4.97 12.40 19.48
N LEU A 726 5.49 11.69 20.50
CA LEU A 726 6.91 11.70 20.82
C LEU A 726 7.77 11.11 19.71
N GLN A 727 7.27 10.11 18.96
CA GLN A 727 7.99 9.54 17.83
C GLN A 727 8.20 10.58 16.74
N THR A 728 7.14 11.30 16.41
CA THR A 728 7.19 12.36 15.39
C THR A 728 8.19 13.45 15.79
N LYS A 729 8.18 13.84 17.06
CA LYS A 729 9.15 14.82 17.60
C LYS A 729 10.58 14.28 17.57
N ALA A 730 10.81 13.04 18.01
CA ALA A 730 12.13 12.42 18.02
C ALA A 730 12.74 12.30 16.61
N LEU A 731 11.94 11.92 15.62
CA LEU A 731 12.38 11.81 14.22
C LEU A 731 12.70 13.18 13.61
N LEU A 732 11.91 14.21 13.92
CA LEU A 732 12.20 15.58 13.48
C LEU A 732 13.51 16.10 14.10
N ASP A 733 13.78 15.78 15.37
CA ASP A 733 15.03 16.14 16.03
C ASP A 733 16.24 15.41 15.40
N VAL A 734 16.09 14.14 15.03
CA VAL A 734 17.13 13.40 14.25
C VAL A 734 17.40 14.11 12.93
N ALA A 735 16.36 14.37 12.12
CA ALA A 735 16.51 15.07 10.85
C ALA A 735 17.15 16.46 11.03
N THR A 736 16.76 17.21 12.06
CA THR A 736 17.35 18.52 12.37
C THR A 736 18.85 18.41 12.70
N ARG A 737 19.28 17.37 13.42
CA ARG A 737 20.70 17.11 13.68
C ARG A 737 21.47 16.73 12.41
N GLU A 738 20.88 15.94 11.53
CA GLU A 738 21.48 15.58 10.23
C GLU A 738 21.65 16.81 9.33
N VAL A 739 20.64 17.69 9.30
CA VAL A 739 20.73 18.99 8.61
C VAL A 739 21.85 19.84 9.20
N LYS A 740 21.94 19.97 10.52
CA LYS A 740 23.05 20.69 11.19
C LYS A 740 24.42 20.10 10.86
N ALA A 741 24.55 18.78 10.85
CA ALA A 741 25.80 18.10 10.49
C ALA A 741 26.17 18.33 9.02
N THR A 742 25.19 18.35 8.13
CA THR A 742 25.39 18.70 6.72
C THR A 742 25.83 20.17 6.58
N SER A 743 25.19 21.10 7.29
CA SER A 743 25.63 22.50 7.34
C SER A 743 27.05 22.67 7.89
N GLU A 744 27.43 21.89 8.91
CA GLU A 744 28.80 21.89 9.45
C GLU A 744 29.82 21.38 8.42
N SER A 745 29.50 20.31 7.69
CA SER A 745 30.38 19.78 6.64
C SER A 745 30.66 20.82 5.55
N LEU A 746 29.64 21.60 5.16
CA LEU A 746 29.79 22.73 4.24
C LEU A 746 30.71 23.83 4.77
N ALA A 747 30.69 24.10 6.08
CA ALA A 747 31.58 25.09 6.69
C ALA A 747 33.06 24.62 6.72
N THR A 748 33.30 23.32 6.69
CA THR A 748 34.65 22.74 6.61
C THR A 748 35.17 22.54 5.19
N MET A 749 34.33 22.78 4.18
CA MET A 749 34.69 22.64 2.76
C MET A 749 35.75 23.68 2.36
N THR A 750 36.78 23.24 1.64
CA THR A 750 37.79 24.12 1.05
C THR A 750 37.81 23.90 -0.46
N VAL A 751 37.25 24.85 -1.21
CA VAL A 751 37.35 24.86 -2.69
C VAL A 751 38.64 25.53 -3.12
N LEU A 752 38.95 26.68 -2.53
CA LEU A 752 40.14 27.48 -2.81
C LEU A 752 40.52 28.24 -1.53
N THR A 753 41.78 28.16 -1.13
CA THR A 753 42.33 29.00 -0.05
C THR A 753 42.70 30.38 -0.62
N SER A 754 42.94 31.37 0.26
CA SER A 754 43.40 32.70 -0.19
C SER A 754 44.73 32.62 -0.95
N SER A 755 45.63 31.72 -0.59
CA SER A 755 46.89 31.49 -1.31
C SER A 755 46.69 30.86 -2.70
N GLY A 756 45.75 29.91 -2.85
CA GLY A 756 45.40 29.39 -4.17
C GLY A 756 44.67 30.44 -5.02
N GLY A 757 43.83 31.27 -4.42
CA GLY A 757 43.21 32.44 -5.04
C GLY A 757 44.22 33.43 -5.58
N ASP A 758 45.19 33.81 -4.78
CA ASP A 758 46.27 34.71 -5.19
C ASP A 758 47.07 34.13 -6.37
N ALA A 759 47.26 32.81 -6.44
CA ALA A 759 47.92 32.16 -7.57
C ALA A 759 47.11 32.24 -8.88
N ILE A 760 45.78 32.09 -8.82
CA ILE A 760 44.90 32.29 -9.99
C ILE A 760 44.94 33.75 -10.43
N VAL A 761 44.78 34.70 -9.50
CA VAL A 761 44.81 36.14 -9.81
C VAL A 761 46.14 36.54 -10.42
N THR A 762 47.25 36.09 -9.85
CA THR A 762 48.59 36.33 -10.40
C THR A 762 48.73 35.78 -11.82
N SER A 763 48.14 34.62 -12.10
CA SER A 763 48.18 34.01 -13.44
C SER A 763 47.28 34.74 -14.44
N ALA A 764 46.14 35.27 -14.00
CA ALA A 764 45.28 36.12 -14.81
C ALA A 764 45.96 37.46 -15.13
N ASP A 765 46.68 38.05 -14.17
CA ASP A 765 47.52 39.23 -14.37
C ASP A 765 48.63 38.94 -15.39
N VAL A 766 49.31 37.79 -15.27
CA VAL A 766 50.29 37.35 -16.27
C VAL A 766 49.64 37.22 -17.65
N LEU A 767 48.47 36.58 -17.75
CA LEU A 767 47.76 36.44 -19.03
C LEU A 767 47.40 37.81 -19.62
N SER A 768 46.89 38.73 -18.80
CA SER A 768 46.57 40.10 -19.23
C SER A 768 47.80 40.85 -19.70
N ASP A 769 48.87 40.85 -18.91
CA ASP A 769 50.15 41.50 -19.23
C ASP A 769 50.76 40.97 -20.52
N VAL A 770 50.67 39.65 -20.75
CA VAL A 770 51.17 39.02 -21.96
C VAL A 770 50.25 39.35 -23.14
N ILE A 771 48.92 39.24 -23.00
CA ILE A 771 47.99 39.60 -24.09
C ILE A 771 48.15 41.07 -24.51
N ASP A 772 48.27 42.00 -23.56
CA ASP A 772 48.50 43.43 -23.83
C ASP A 772 49.81 43.67 -24.58
N GLU A 773 50.88 42.94 -24.22
CA GLU A 773 52.14 42.94 -24.95
C GLU A 773 51.97 42.39 -26.38
N LEU A 774 51.25 41.27 -26.53
CA LEU A 774 51.03 40.61 -27.81
C LEU A 774 50.15 41.42 -28.75
N ALA A 775 49.21 42.21 -28.23
CA ALA A 775 48.35 43.11 -29.02
C ALA A 775 49.16 44.12 -29.86
N SER A 776 50.40 44.42 -29.45
CA SER A 776 51.31 45.31 -30.17
C SER A 776 52.38 44.59 -31.02
N SER A 777 52.39 43.24 -31.04
CA SER A 777 53.54 42.43 -31.50
C SER A 777 53.37 41.78 -32.89
N GLY A 778 52.26 42.05 -33.58
CA GLY A 778 51.97 41.50 -34.92
C GLY A 778 51.14 40.21 -34.88
N ASN A 779 50.86 39.61 -36.05
CA ASN A 779 49.89 38.50 -36.17
C ASN A 779 50.37 37.14 -35.64
N SER A 780 51.67 36.93 -35.40
CA SER A 780 52.20 35.69 -34.79
C SER A 780 53.59 35.91 -34.21
N GLY A 781 53.98 35.07 -33.25
CA GLY A 781 55.31 35.18 -32.64
C GLY A 781 55.62 34.09 -31.62
N THR A 782 56.92 33.85 -31.43
CA THR A 782 57.46 33.00 -30.36
C THR A 782 58.54 33.77 -29.60
N GLY A 783 58.56 33.65 -28.27
CA GLY A 783 59.53 34.36 -27.45
C GLY A 783 59.23 34.31 -25.96
N ASN A 784 59.92 35.15 -25.18
CA ASN A 784 59.61 35.38 -23.78
C ASN A 784 58.95 36.75 -23.63
N SER A 785 57.97 36.84 -22.75
CA SER A 785 57.31 38.10 -22.44
C SER A 785 58.28 39.11 -21.84
N SER A 786 58.16 40.38 -22.23
CA SER A 786 58.93 41.47 -21.64
C SER A 786 58.32 42.01 -20.34
N SER A 787 57.00 41.85 -20.16
CA SER A 787 56.28 42.15 -18.91
C SER A 787 56.45 41.03 -17.87
N GLN A 788 56.51 39.77 -18.32
CA GLN A 788 56.64 38.57 -17.47
C GLN A 788 57.77 37.65 -17.99
N PRO A 789 59.06 37.97 -17.75
CA PRO A 789 60.22 37.30 -18.39
C PRO A 789 60.37 35.79 -18.18
N GLU A 790 59.70 35.23 -17.17
CA GLU A 790 59.70 33.80 -16.86
C GLU A 790 58.68 33.01 -17.70
N TRP A 791 57.80 33.70 -18.44
CA TRP A 791 56.80 33.12 -19.30
C TRP A 791 57.19 33.23 -20.78
N ALA A 792 57.27 32.08 -21.43
CA ALA A 792 57.40 31.98 -22.88
C ALA A 792 56.02 31.96 -23.53
N TYR A 793 55.87 32.66 -24.65
CA TYR A 793 54.67 32.67 -25.47
C TYR A 793 54.93 32.09 -26.87
N ASP A 794 53.91 31.44 -27.42
CA ASP A 794 53.79 31.00 -28.80
C ASP A 794 52.34 31.26 -29.24
N TYR A 795 52.14 32.15 -30.21
CA TYR A 795 50.81 32.57 -30.64
C TYR A 795 50.69 32.82 -32.15
N SER A 796 49.47 32.69 -32.65
CA SER A 796 49.07 33.03 -34.01
C SER A 796 47.65 33.58 -33.98
N LEU A 797 47.46 34.84 -34.40
CA LEU A 797 46.15 35.46 -34.62
C LEU A 797 45.50 34.98 -35.92
N ASP A 798 46.30 34.50 -36.88
CA ASP A 798 45.79 33.94 -38.13
C ASP A 798 45.23 32.52 -37.89
N ASP A 799 45.88 31.72 -37.04
CA ASP A 799 45.42 30.36 -36.66
C ASP A 799 44.62 30.34 -35.35
N LEU A 800 44.47 31.50 -34.70
CA LEU A 800 43.80 31.70 -33.40
C LEU A 800 44.29 30.76 -32.29
N THR A 801 45.61 30.62 -32.16
CA THR A 801 46.26 29.79 -31.13
C THR A 801 47.06 30.65 -30.15
N LEU A 802 47.03 30.28 -28.88
CA LEU A 802 47.87 30.84 -27.82
C LEU A 802 48.42 29.71 -26.95
N LYS A 803 49.72 29.76 -26.66
CA LYS A 803 50.36 28.90 -25.68
C LYS A 803 51.35 29.71 -24.86
N LEU A 804 51.17 29.67 -23.54
CA LEU A 804 52.05 30.25 -22.55
C LEU A 804 52.65 29.14 -21.69
N THR A 805 53.95 29.18 -21.44
CA THR A 805 54.64 28.18 -20.61
C THR A 805 55.66 28.84 -19.69
N ASN A 806 55.66 28.44 -18.42
CA ASN A 806 56.75 28.71 -17.49
C ASN A 806 57.45 27.38 -17.16
N ASP A 807 58.63 27.16 -17.75
CA ASP A 807 59.38 25.92 -17.58
C ASP A 807 59.91 25.73 -16.14
N THR A 808 60.04 26.82 -15.37
CA THR A 808 60.56 26.78 -14.00
C THR A 808 59.51 26.24 -13.04
N THR A 809 58.28 26.74 -13.13
CA THR A 809 57.14 26.33 -12.30
C THR A 809 56.36 25.17 -12.91
N GLN A 810 56.64 24.83 -14.18
CA GLN A 810 55.86 23.91 -15.01
C GLN A 810 54.41 24.35 -15.19
N GLU A 811 54.16 25.65 -15.19
CA GLU A 811 52.85 26.22 -15.46
C GLU A 811 52.64 26.38 -16.96
N MET A 812 51.39 26.21 -17.40
CA MET A 812 51.01 26.31 -18.80
C MET A 812 49.62 26.91 -18.94
N ILE A 813 49.41 27.75 -19.94
CA ILE A 813 48.09 28.16 -20.43
C ILE A 813 48.08 27.87 -21.93
N SER A 814 47.01 27.28 -22.44
CA SER A 814 46.88 26.99 -23.85
C SER A 814 45.46 27.22 -24.30
N ALA A 815 45.28 27.84 -25.47
CA ALA A 815 43.99 28.12 -26.06
C ALA A 815 44.06 28.01 -27.57
N ILE A 816 42.97 27.56 -28.17
CA ILE A 816 42.73 27.57 -29.60
C ILE A 816 41.29 28.01 -29.83
N ALA A 817 41.05 28.80 -30.87
CA ALA A 817 39.72 29.34 -31.15
C ALA A 817 39.32 29.24 -32.62
N SER A 818 38.04 29.42 -32.88
CA SER A 818 37.47 29.55 -34.21
C SER A 818 36.26 30.48 -34.23
N TYR A 819 36.08 31.17 -35.36
CA TYR A 819 34.87 31.92 -35.63
C TYR A 819 33.78 31.00 -36.19
N GLN A 820 32.61 31.00 -35.55
CA GLN A 820 31.44 30.19 -35.89
C GLN A 820 30.21 31.09 -36.05
N GLY A 821 30.11 31.76 -37.21
CA GLY A 821 29.01 32.70 -37.48
C GLY A 821 29.10 33.94 -36.60
N ASP A 822 28.15 34.13 -35.70
CA ASP A 822 28.10 35.21 -34.70
C ASP A 822 28.82 34.86 -33.39
N LYS A 823 29.63 33.79 -33.36
CA LYS A 823 30.32 33.32 -32.17
C LYS A 823 31.83 33.22 -32.35
N LEU A 824 32.57 33.50 -31.29
CA LEU A 824 33.94 33.03 -31.09
C LEU A 824 33.90 31.85 -30.11
N VAL A 825 34.37 30.70 -30.57
CA VAL A 825 34.43 29.46 -29.78
C VAL A 825 35.89 29.19 -29.44
N VAL A 826 36.19 28.96 -28.16
CA VAL A 826 37.55 28.80 -27.64
C VAL A 826 37.61 27.52 -26.82
N ALA A 827 38.47 26.58 -27.20
CA ALA A 827 38.89 25.50 -26.33
C ALA A 827 40.18 25.92 -25.63
N TRP A 828 40.22 25.78 -24.30
CA TRP A 828 41.35 26.24 -23.51
C TRP A 828 41.66 25.29 -22.37
N GLY A 829 42.88 25.35 -21.86
CA GLY A 829 43.30 24.62 -20.68
C GLY A 829 44.49 25.29 -20.03
N ALA A 830 44.69 24.99 -18.76
CA ALA A 830 45.73 25.59 -17.96
C ALA A 830 46.18 24.64 -16.86
N THR A 831 47.43 24.80 -16.44
CA THR A 831 47.96 24.19 -15.22
C THR A 831 48.75 25.28 -14.51
N LEU A 832 48.28 25.69 -13.34
CA LEU A 832 48.85 26.74 -12.51
C LEU A 832 49.33 26.12 -11.20
N LYS A 833 50.44 26.60 -10.63
CA LYS A 833 51.05 26.02 -9.43
C LYS A 833 51.43 27.10 -8.41
N GLY A 834 50.94 26.92 -7.19
CA GLY A 834 51.28 27.73 -6.04
C GLY A 834 52.63 27.38 -5.41
N SER A 835 53.07 28.22 -4.48
CA SER A 835 54.39 28.13 -3.84
C SER A 835 54.49 27.02 -2.79
N ASN A 836 53.38 26.48 -2.28
CA ASN A 836 53.35 25.47 -1.21
C ASN A 836 52.70 24.16 -1.65
N GLY A 837 52.67 23.87 -2.95
CA GLY A 837 52.13 22.64 -3.51
C GLY A 837 50.66 22.74 -3.94
N GLU A 838 50.07 23.93 -3.88
CA GLU A 838 48.75 24.20 -4.46
C GLU A 838 48.80 24.07 -5.99
N SER A 839 47.76 23.56 -6.64
CA SER A 839 47.67 23.54 -8.10
C SER A 839 46.25 23.68 -8.61
N VAL A 840 46.07 24.43 -9.69
CA VAL A 840 44.78 24.56 -10.40
C VAL A 840 44.98 24.07 -11.82
N SER A 841 44.15 23.14 -12.27
CA SER A 841 44.20 22.56 -13.60
C SER A 841 42.84 22.71 -14.28
N LEU A 842 42.82 23.44 -15.39
CA LEU A 842 41.73 23.45 -16.35
C LEU A 842 41.98 22.31 -17.34
N ILE A 843 41.16 21.28 -17.26
CA ILE A 843 41.32 20.05 -18.02
C ILE A 843 40.92 20.30 -19.48
N THR A 844 41.83 19.96 -20.39
CA THR A 844 41.66 20.05 -21.84
C THR A 844 42.43 18.93 -22.54
N ASN A 845 41.94 18.48 -23.69
CA ASN A 845 42.59 17.45 -24.50
C ASN A 845 43.95 17.95 -24.96
N THR A 846 44.97 17.10 -24.82
CA THR A 846 46.34 17.37 -25.27
C THR A 846 46.43 17.69 -26.77
N ASN A 847 45.45 17.26 -27.58
CA ASN A 847 45.29 17.66 -28.96
C ASN A 847 44.31 18.84 -29.07
N GLN A 848 44.85 20.05 -29.24
CA GLN A 848 44.06 21.28 -29.32
C GLN A 848 43.02 21.28 -30.45
N ALA A 849 43.32 20.67 -31.60
CA ALA A 849 42.35 20.63 -32.70
C ALA A 849 41.15 19.72 -32.39
N GLU A 850 41.36 18.65 -31.63
CA GLU A 850 40.27 17.80 -31.12
C GLU A 850 39.47 18.54 -30.04
N ALA A 851 40.15 19.21 -29.10
CA ALA A 851 39.50 20.02 -28.07
C ALA A 851 38.61 21.12 -28.66
N LEU A 852 39.10 21.83 -29.68
CA LEU A 852 38.32 22.85 -30.40
C LEU A 852 37.10 22.24 -31.06
N LYS A 853 37.27 21.09 -31.72
CA LYS A 853 36.17 20.43 -32.44
C LYS A 853 35.06 19.99 -31.49
N GLU A 854 35.42 19.45 -30.33
CA GLU A 854 34.46 19.08 -29.27
C GLU A 854 33.70 20.31 -28.74
N CYS A 855 34.40 21.42 -28.48
CA CYS A 855 33.80 22.68 -28.04
C CYS A 855 32.86 23.28 -29.12
N GLU A 856 33.24 23.24 -30.40
CA GLU A 856 32.37 23.64 -31.53
C GLU A 856 31.12 22.77 -31.63
N ASP A 857 31.26 21.45 -31.53
CA ASP A 857 30.16 20.50 -31.63
C ASP A 857 29.18 20.66 -30.47
N PHE A 858 29.67 21.02 -29.28
CA PHE A 858 28.84 21.36 -28.12
C PHE A 858 28.11 22.70 -28.28
N VAL A 859 28.80 23.77 -28.72
CA VAL A 859 28.17 25.07 -28.98
C VAL A 859 27.12 25.00 -30.11
N ALA A 860 27.31 24.09 -31.08
CA ALA A 860 26.34 23.80 -32.13
C ALA A 860 25.16 22.92 -31.66
N GLY A 861 25.22 22.37 -30.45
CA GLY A 861 24.19 21.48 -29.88
C GLY A 861 24.25 20.04 -30.38
N THR A 862 25.33 19.64 -31.06
CA THR A 862 25.58 18.25 -31.48
C THR A 862 25.98 17.38 -30.28
N ILE A 863 26.79 17.92 -29.37
CA ILE A 863 26.99 17.37 -28.03
C ILE A 863 26.05 18.14 -27.09
N THR A 864 25.19 17.41 -26.38
CA THR A 864 24.15 18.03 -25.54
C THR A 864 24.41 17.90 -24.05
N ASN A 865 25.20 16.90 -23.64
CA ASN A 865 25.60 16.73 -22.27
C ASN A 865 26.89 17.51 -22.02
N PRO A 866 26.86 18.54 -21.16
CA PRO A 866 28.05 19.31 -20.86
C PRO A 866 29.18 18.44 -20.32
N LYS A 867 28.91 17.33 -19.61
CA LYS A 867 29.96 16.49 -18.99
C LYS A 867 30.89 15.83 -20.01
N ASP A 868 30.49 15.80 -21.28
CA ASP A 868 31.23 15.14 -22.35
C ASP A 868 32.20 16.10 -23.08
N ILE A 869 32.38 17.32 -22.57
CA ILE A 869 33.35 18.29 -23.09
C ILE A 869 34.38 18.72 -22.05
N ASP A 870 35.56 19.03 -22.57
CA ASP A 870 36.63 19.75 -21.87
C ASP A 870 36.31 21.24 -21.65
N SER A 871 37.28 21.99 -21.13
CA SER A 871 37.12 23.42 -20.84
C SER A 871 36.93 24.24 -22.13
N CYS A 872 35.79 24.92 -22.22
CA CYS A 872 35.26 25.57 -23.43
C CYS A 872 34.68 26.95 -23.08
N LEU A 873 34.89 27.94 -23.95
CA LEU A 873 34.36 29.29 -23.85
C LEU A 873 33.68 29.67 -25.18
N SER A 874 32.49 30.24 -25.10
CA SER A 874 31.75 30.77 -26.23
C SER A 874 31.37 32.21 -25.95
N ILE A 875 31.78 33.10 -26.86
CA ILE A 875 31.41 34.51 -26.86
C ILE A 875 30.50 34.71 -28.06
N THR A 876 29.28 35.17 -27.83
CA THR A 876 28.32 35.49 -28.88
C THR A 876 28.25 37.00 -29.05
N PHE A 877 28.19 37.42 -30.30
CA PHE A 877 28.16 38.82 -30.70
C PHE A 877 26.80 39.19 -31.30
N ASP A 878 26.53 40.50 -31.42
CA ASP A 878 25.31 41.05 -32.03
C ASP A 878 25.21 40.81 -33.55
N ARG A 879 26.27 40.29 -34.17
CA ARG A 879 26.40 40.04 -35.62
C ARG A 879 27.44 38.95 -35.91
N THR A 880 27.48 38.47 -37.15
CA THR A 880 28.54 37.58 -37.65
C THR A 880 29.91 38.25 -37.51
N VAL A 881 30.89 37.51 -36.98
CA VAL A 881 32.25 37.98 -36.71
C VAL A 881 33.31 37.13 -37.40
N ASP A 882 34.40 37.77 -37.77
CA ASP A 882 35.66 37.18 -38.24
C ASP A 882 36.84 38.07 -37.80
N ALA A 883 38.05 37.71 -38.20
CA ALA A 883 39.28 38.42 -37.83
C ALA A 883 39.28 39.92 -38.22
N GLY A 884 38.45 40.35 -39.19
CA GLY A 884 38.37 41.74 -39.64
C GLY A 884 37.15 42.50 -39.10
N THR A 885 36.22 41.83 -38.41
CA THR A 885 34.92 42.40 -38.02
C THR A 885 34.61 42.27 -36.53
N VAL A 886 35.36 41.45 -35.79
CA VAL A 886 35.14 41.20 -34.36
C VAL A 886 35.27 42.46 -33.49
N ASP A 887 36.17 43.39 -33.84
CA ASP A 887 36.41 44.62 -33.08
C ASP A 887 35.23 45.61 -33.10
N ASP A 888 34.34 45.49 -34.10
CA ASP A 888 33.18 46.37 -34.31
C ASP A 888 31.86 45.77 -33.77
N ALA A 889 31.91 44.56 -33.22
CA ALA A 889 30.76 43.80 -32.74
C ALA A 889 30.59 43.93 -31.22
N LEU A 890 29.34 43.93 -30.74
CA LEU A 890 29.04 43.97 -29.31
C LEU A 890 28.81 42.56 -28.79
N ILE A 891 29.36 42.23 -27.63
CA ILE A 891 29.13 40.94 -26.97
C ILE A 891 27.71 40.93 -26.40
N THR A 892 26.95 39.87 -26.69
CA THR A 892 25.57 39.70 -26.19
C THR A 892 25.47 38.59 -25.16
N ASP A 893 26.30 37.54 -25.29
CA ASP A 893 26.35 36.40 -24.38
C ASP A 893 27.79 35.91 -24.20
N ILE A 894 28.15 35.55 -22.98
CA ILE A 894 29.38 34.81 -22.66
C ILE A 894 29.00 33.53 -21.93
N LYS A 895 29.50 32.40 -22.39
CA LYS A 895 29.30 31.09 -21.75
C LYS A 895 30.62 30.37 -21.65
N ALA A 896 31.05 30.08 -20.43
CA ALA A 896 32.22 29.27 -20.15
C ALA A 896 31.80 28.00 -19.41
N TRP A 897 32.33 26.87 -19.84
CA TRP A 897 32.16 25.56 -19.21
C TRP A 897 33.55 25.00 -18.94
N ASN A 898 33.97 25.01 -17.68
CA ASN A 898 35.33 24.66 -17.31
C ASN A 898 35.34 23.40 -16.48
N ASN A 899 36.18 22.43 -16.86
CA ASN A 899 36.46 21.27 -16.03
C ASN A 899 37.72 21.58 -15.21
N ILE A 900 37.57 21.66 -13.89
CA ILE A 900 38.61 22.17 -12.99
C ILE A 900 38.97 21.12 -11.96
N SER A 901 40.27 20.88 -11.81
CA SER A 901 40.86 20.18 -10.68
C SER A 901 41.72 21.16 -9.89
N ILE A 902 41.46 21.29 -8.60
CA ILE A 902 42.15 22.15 -7.66
C ILE A 902 42.70 21.27 -6.56
N MET A 903 44.00 21.33 -6.32
CA MET A 903 44.63 20.75 -5.15
C MET A 903 45.10 21.91 -4.29
N ASP A 904 44.31 22.26 -3.28
CA ASP A 904 44.59 23.37 -2.39
C ASP A 904 44.02 23.04 -1.00
N GLY A 905 44.87 22.99 0.02
CA GLY A 905 44.49 22.49 1.35
C GLY A 905 44.38 20.96 1.45
N ALA A 906 43.57 20.48 2.39
CA ALA A 906 43.53 19.07 2.79
C ALA A 906 42.63 18.17 1.91
N SER A 907 41.60 18.72 1.29
CA SER A 907 40.54 17.96 0.61
C SER A 907 40.49 18.15 -0.91
N GLY A 908 41.17 19.16 -1.46
CA GLY A 908 41.12 19.49 -2.89
C GLY A 908 39.69 19.74 -3.41
N PHE A 909 39.56 20.04 -4.69
CA PHE A 909 38.29 20.11 -5.39
C PHE A 909 38.44 19.54 -6.80
N GLU A 910 37.51 18.70 -7.22
CA GLU A 910 37.42 18.22 -8.60
C GLU A 910 35.98 18.37 -9.07
N GLY A 911 35.80 19.08 -10.17
CA GLY A 911 34.47 19.39 -10.65
C GLY A 911 34.45 20.38 -11.80
N ARG A 912 33.34 21.08 -11.94
CA ARG A 912 33.08 21.96 -13.07
C ARG A 912 32.65 23.34 -12.60
N LEU A 913 33.18 24.35 -13.27
CA LEU A 913 32.81 25.75 -13.10
C LEU A 913 32.20 26.25 -14.40
N ASN A 914 30.92 26.58 -14.35
CA ASN A 914 30.21 27.20 -15.45
C ASN A 914 29.96 28.67 -15.14
N VAL A 915 30.21 29.53 -16.11
CA VAL A 915 29.93 30.97 -16.02
C VAL A 915 29.08 31.34 -17.23
N ILE A 916 27.95 31.98 -16.98
CA ILE A 916 27.03 32.44 -18.02
C ILE A 916 26.73 33.90 -17.74
N GLY A 917 27.03 34.79 -18.68
CA GLY A 917 26.65 36.19 -18.66
C GLY A 917 25.82 36.52 -19.89
N ASN A 918 24.69 37.17 -19.69
CA ASN A 918 23.84 37.68 -20.76
C ASN A 918 23.64 39.18 -20.58
N ASP A 919 24.26 39.95 -21.47
CA ASP A 919 24.22 41.42 -21.45
C ASP A 919 22.86 41.96 -21.91
N THR A 920 22.07 41.16 -22.62
CA THR A 920 20.74 41.58 -23.11
C THR A 920 19.70 41.65 -21.98
N ILE A 921 19.85 40.82 -20.96
CA ILE A 921 18.95 40.77 -19.79
C ILE A 921 19.63 41.18 -18.49
N ASP A 922 20.88 41.63 -18.53
CA ASP A 922 21.70 42.02 -17.37
C ASP A 922 21.77 40.91 -16.28
N VAL A 923 21.94 39.64 -16.69
CA VAL A 923 22.03 38.51 -15.76
C VAL A 923 23.36 37.80 -15.90
N ALA A 924 23.99 37.51 -14.76
CA ALA A 924 25.14 36.63 -14.67
C ALA A 924 24.86 35.47 -13.71
N THR A 925 25.26 34.26 -14.10
CA THR A 925 25.15 33.05 -13.29
C THR A 925 26.50 32.34 -13.24
N VAL A 926 26.94 31.97 -12.04
CA VAL A 926 28.09 31.11 -11.79
C VAL A 926 27.59 29.82 -11.17
N THR A 927 27.99 28.67 -11.72
CA THR A 927 27.66 27.34 -11.17
C THR A 927 28.94 26.56 -10.94
N LEU A 928 29.17 26.15 -9.70
CA LEU A 928 30.25 25.25 -9.32
C LEU A 928 29.64 23.91 -8.90
N GLU A 929 30.01 22.82 -9.54
CA GLU A 929 29.48 21.48 -9.23
C GLU A 929 30.63 20.47 -9.19
N GLY A 930 30.80 19.74 -8.09
CA GLY A 930 31.91 18.81 -7.95
C GLY A 930 32.04 18.23 -6.55
N ASN A 931 33.20 17.64 -6.29
CA ASN A 931 33.54 17.03 -5.01
C ASN A 931 34.69 17.80 -4.35
N SER A 932 34.60 18.04 -3.04
CA SER A 932 35.73 18.42 -2.19
C SER A 932 35.90 17.37 -1.12
N GLY A 933 37.00 16.60 -1.18
CA GLY A 933 37.11 15.35 -0.43
C GLY A 933 35.97 14.38 -0.80
N ASP A 934 35.26 13.88 0.21
CA ASP A 934 34.12 12.97 0.03
C ASP A 934 32.77 13.72 -0.16
N LEU A 935 32.76 15.05 -0.04
CA LEU A 935 31.54 15.85 -0.12
C LEU A 935 31.23 16.28 -1.56
N GLY A 936 30.13 15.77 -2.13
CA GLY A 936 29.60 16.19 -3.43
C GLY A 936 28.57 17.31 -3.31
N PHE A 937 28.78 18.43 -4.00
CA PHE A 937 27.93 19.62 -3.88
C PHE A 937 27.79 20.39 -5.19
N LYS A 938 26.80 21.28 -5.21
CA LYS A 938 26.55 22.24 -6.29
C LYS A 938 26.23 23.61 -5.70
N VAL A 939 26.99 24.63 -6.08
CA VAL A 939 26.74 26.04 -5.77
C VAL A 939 26.28 26.76 -7.02
N VAL A 940 25.20 27.52 -6.93
CA VAL A 940 24.70 28.41 -7.97
C VAL A 940 24.62 29.81 -7.40
N GLY A 941 25.44 30.72 -7.93
CA GLY A 941 25.35 32.15 -7.70
C GLY A 941 24.71 32.82 -8.91
N MET A 942 23.77 33.73 -8.69
CA MET A 942 23.14 34.52 -9.74
C MET A 942 23.12 36.00 -9.34
N VAL A 943 23.42 36.90 -10.27
CA VAL A 943 23.27 38.35 -10.15
C VAL A 943 22.33 38.83 -11.27
N ASP A 944 21.34 39.61 -10.91
CA ASP A 944 20.39 40.26 -11.80
C ASP A 944 20.51 41.78 -11.63
N GLY A 945 21.12 42.42 -12.62
CA GLY A 945 21.36 43.87 -12.70
C GLY A 945 20.29 44.63 -13.48
N SER A 946 19.21 43.98 -13.92
CA SER A 946 18.15 44.62 -14.70
C SER A 946 17.31 45.64 -13.89
N GLY A 947 17.47 45.64 -12.56
CA GLY A 947 16.75 46.47 -11.61
C GLY A 947 17.44 47.79 -11.26
N ALA A 948 16.88 48.53 -10.28
CA ALA A 948 17.49 49.74 -9.74
C ALA A 948 18.66 49.48 -8.79
N GLU A 949 18.76 48.24 -8.30
CA GLU A 949 19.84 47.72 -7.48
C GLU A 949 20.01 46.25 -7.84
N ASP A 950 21.26 45.79 -7.90
CA ASP A 950 21.58 44.41 -8.25
C ASP A 950 21.02 43.44 -7.21
N LYS A 951 20.31 42.43 -7.69
CA LYS A 951 19.78 41.36 -6.86
C LYS A 951 20.66 40.13 -7.00
N SER A 952 21.17 39.61 -5.89
CA SER A 952 21.97 38.38 -5.90
C SER A 952 21.24 37.24 -5.22
N THR A 953 21.42 36.03 -5.76
CA THR A 953 20.94 34.76 -5.20
C THR A 953 22.13 33.81 -5.05
N LEU A 954 22.18 33.09 -3.93
CA LEU A 954 23.11 32.00 -3.69
C LEU A 954 22.30 30.76 -3.34
N GLU A 955 22.55 29.65 -4.02
CA GLU A 955 21.92 28.36 -3.76
C GLU A 955 23.00 27.29 -3.67
N ILE A 956 22.99 26.51 -2.59
CA ILE A 956 23.93 25.42 -2.34
C ILE A 956 23.11 24.15 -2.17
N MET A 957 23.41 23.13 -2.98
CA MET A 957 22.80 21.80 -2.93
C MET A 957 23.88 20.77 -2.59
N VAL A 958 23.55 19.80 -1.76
CA VAL A 958 24.44 18.67 -1.45
C VAL A 958 23.81 17.40 -2.03
N ASN A 959 24.59 16.67 -2.83
CA ASN A 959 24.09 15.59 -3.70
C ASN A 959 24.27 14.18 -3.10
N ASP A 960 24.64 14.07 -1.82
CA ASP A 960 24.81 12.78 -1.15
C ASP A 960 23.46 12.23 -0.66
N ASP A 961 23.26 10.91 -0.75
CA ASP A 961 22.09 10.21 -0.19
C ASP A 961 21.95 10.49 1.32
N ALA A 962 23.08 10.70 2.02
CA ALA A 962 23.11 11.07 3.44
C ALA A 962 22.69 12.52 3.72
N ALA A 963 22.62 13.38 2.70
CA ALA A 963 22.32 14.80 2.86
C ALA A 963 20.82 15.11 2.80
N MET A 964 19.95 14.11 2.64
CA MET A 964 18.49 14.29 2.59
C MET A 964 18.04 15.36 1.57
N GLY A 965 18.73 15.54 0.44
CA GLY A 965 18.41 16.62 -0.51
C GLY A 965 18.61 18.04 0.05
N TYR A 966 19.57 18.22 0.96
CA TYR A 966 19.90 19.49 1.59
C TYR A 966 20.05 20.61 0.55
N THR A 967 19.37 21.72 0.80
CA THR A 967 19.46 22.96 0.01
C THR A 967 19.56 24.16 0.95
N LEU A 968 20.60 24.97 0.81
CA LEU A 968 20.70 26.30 1.41
C LEU A 968 20.46 27.34 0.33
N LYS A 969 19.51 28.24 0.54
CA LYS A 969 19.21 29.31 -0.40
C LYS A 969 19.23 30.67 0.28
N MET A 970 19.83 31.65 -0.38
CA MET A 970 19.87 33.05 0.04
C MET A 970 19.55 33.95 -1.13
N MET A 971 18.84 35.04 -0.87
CA MET A 971 18.61 36.09 -1.86
C MET A 971 18.57 37.45 -1.18
N GLY A 972 18.94 38.50 -1.92
CA GLY A 972 18.92 39.86 -1.39
C GLY A 972 19.52 40.89 -2.32
N THR A 973 19.59 42.12 -1.82
CA THR A 973 20.33 43.23 -2.41
C THR A 973 21.30 43.78 -1.35
N GLU A 974 22.27 44.59 -1.75
CA GLU A 974 23.22 45.19 -0.79
C GLU A 974 22.51 46.02 0.29
N SER A 975 21.49 46.80 -0.10
CA SER A 975 20.76 47.68 0.81
C SER A 975 19.78 46.97 1.74
N ALA A 976 19.17 45.85 1.31
CA ALA A 976 18.20 45.09 2.07
C ALA A 976 18.82 43.96 2.93
N GLY A 977 20.06 43.58 2.63
CA GLY A 977 20.72 42.41 3.20
C GLY A 977 20.26 41.10 2.56
N TYR A 978 20.96 40.01 2.88
CA TYR A 978 20.70 38.69 2.33
C TYR A 978 20.10 37.76 3.37
N SER A 979 19.00 37.10 3.00
CA SER A 979 18.32 36.10 3.82
C SER A 979 17.76 34.97 2.97
N GLY A 980 17.39 33.88 3.63
CA GLY A 980 16.70 32.76 3.01
C GLY A 980 16.53 31.62 3.98
N ASP A 981 16.65 30.39 3.51
CA ASP A 981 16.31 29.19 4.26
C ASP A 981 17.24 28.00 3.97
N VAL A 982 17.30 27.12 4.97
CA VAL A 982 17.84 25.76 4.83
C VAL A 982 16.67 24.81 4.70
N LYS A 983 16.70 23.95 3.69
CA LYS A 983 15.70 22.94 3.42
C LYS A 983 16.33 21.56 3.29
N ALA A 984 15.57 20.55 3.64
CA ALA A 984 15.90 19.15 3.40
C ALA A 984 14.61 18.34 3.22
N MET A 985 14.74 17.15 2.64
CA MET A 985 13.67 16.18 2.47
C MET A 985 13.32 15.58 3.83
N TYR A 986 12.05 15.69 4.21
CA TYR A 986 11.50 15.05 5.40
C TYR A 986 10.08 14.59 5.08
N ASN A 987 9.77 13.32 5.38
CA ASN A 987 8.52 12.67 4.96
C ASN A 987 8.20 12.89 3.48
N ASP A 988 9.18 12.63 2.60
CA ASP A 988 9.09 12.76 1.15
C ASP A 988 8.71 14.16 0.63
N LYS A 989 8.87 15.20 1.46
CA LYS A 989 8.63 16.61 1.09
C LYS A 989 9.81 17.48 1.49
N MET A 990 10.14 18.48 0.65
CA MET A 990 11.11 19.50 1.03
C MET A 990 10.53 20.40 2.12
N MET A 991 11.08 20.29 3.32
CA MET A 991 10.72 21.09 4.49
C MET A 991 11.82 22.09 4.81
N SER A 992 11.47 23.27 5.31
CA SER A 992 12.44 24.23 5.85
C SER A 992 12.83 23.83 7.27
N PHE A 993 14.13 23.71 7.51
CA PHE A 993 14.74 23.37 8.80
C PHE A 993 15.41 24.56 9.48
N GLY A 994 15.42 25.72 8.85
CA GLY A 994 15.95 26.93 9.45
C GLY A 994 15.93 28.12 8.51
N THR A 995 16.14 29.28 9.09
CA THR A 995 16.31 30.55 8.37
C THR A 995 17.78 30.93 8.36
N VAL A 996 18.24 31.42 7.22
CA VAL A 996 19.63 31.80 6.97
C VAL A 996 19.71 33.31 6.80
N THR A 997 20.74 33.93 7.38
CA THR A 997 21.06 35.35 7.22
C THR A 997 22.56 35.56 7.06
N LYS A 998 22.95 36.58 6.29
CA LYS A 998 24.35 36.96 6.15
C LYS A 998 24.85 37.64 7.44
N VAL A 999 26.03 37.25 7.90
CA VAL A 999 26.75 37.91 8.99
C VAL A 999 28.15 38.35 8.52
N THR A 1000 28.89 39.05 9.38
CA THR A 1000 30.28 39.41 9.08
C THR A 1000 31.13 38.15 8.89
N ASN A 1001 31.76 38.00 7.72
CA ASN A 1001 32.62 36.86 7.34
C ASN A 1001 31.92 35.47 7.38
N GLY A 1002 30.63 35.41 7.03
CA GLY A 1002 29.94 34.12 6.88
C GLY A 1002 28.41 34.21 6.92
N ILE A 1003 27.77 33.15 7.41
CA ILE A 1003 26.31 33.03 7.52
C ILE A 1003 25.89 32.62 8.94
N SER A 1004 24.68 33.00 9.33
CA SER A 1004 24.04 32.56 10.56
C SER A 1004 22.76 31.80 10.22
N ILE A 1005 22.62 30.60 10.77
CA ILE A 1005 21.45 29.74 10.56
C ILE A 1005 20.72 29.62 11.89
N SER A 1006 19.47 30.04 11.92
CA SER A 1006 18.56 29.80 13.04
C SER A 1006 17.65 28.61 12.68
N TYR A 1007 17.89 27.48 13.33
CA TYR A 1007 17.21 26.21 13.07
C TYR A 1007 15.82 26.13 13.71
N ILE A 1008 15.00 25.20 13.25
CA ILE A 1008 13.62 24.99 13.74
C ILE A 1008 13.54 24.59 15.22
N ASP A 1009 14.62 24.04 15.77
CA ASP A 1009 14.73 23.74 17.21
C ASP A 1009 15.13 24.96 18.06
N GLY A 1010 15.30 26.12 17.43
CA GLY A 1010 15.59 27.40 18.08
C GLY A 1010 17.08 27.69 18.28
N ASP A 1011 17.97 26.75 17.94
CA ASP A 1011 19.41 26.99 17.98
C ASP A 1011 19.84 27.91 16.83
N THR A 1012 20.72 28.86 17.13
CA THR A 1012 21.39 29.68 16.12
C THR A 1012 22.87 29.34 16.08
N ILE A 1013 23.35 28.87 14.93
CA ILE A 1013 24.76 28.57 14.69
C ILE A 1013 25.31 29.58 13.69
N ASN A 1014 26.46 30.17 14.04
CA ASN A 1014 27.21 31.06 13.15
C ASN A 1014 28.33 30.26 12.48
N TYR A 1015 28.28 30.17 11.15
CA TYR A 1015 29.32 29.58 10.34
C TYR A 1015 30.22 30.73 9.84
N THR A 1016 31.29 30.99 10.60
CA THR A 1016 32.29 32.04 10.33
C THR A 1016 33.51 31.47 9.61
N ASP A 1017 34.33 32.34 8.99
CA ASP A 1017 35.51 31.99 8.16
C ASP A 1017 35.17 31.39 6.78
N VAL A 1018 33.90 31.49 6.38
CA VAL A 1018 33.48 31.28 4.99
C VAL A 1018 33.87 32.52 4.19
N THR A 1019 35.06 32.49 3.60
CA THR A 1019 35.53 33.58 2.74
C THR A 1019 34.93 33.34 1.36
N PHE A 1020 33.81 33.99 1.06
CA PHE A 1020 33.37 34.13 -0.31
C PHE A 1020 34.46 34.96 -1.02
N ILE A 1021 34.97 34.47 -2.15
CA ILE A 1021 35.87 35.21 -3.02
C ILE A 1021 35.29 36.63 -3.15
N ASP A 1022 36.09 37.64 -2.81
CA ASP A 1022 35.67 39.04 -2.87
C ASP A 1022 35.35 39.39 -4.32
N LEU A 1023 34.05 39.36 -4.67
CA LEU A 1023 33.51 39.57 -6.02
C LEU A 1023 33.79 40.98 -6.58
N THR A 1024 34.39 41.88 -5.80
CA THR A 1024 34.79 43.22 -6.26
C THR A 1024 36.16 43.24 -6.93
N LYS A 1025 36.86 42.09 -6.93
CA LYS A 1025 38.04 41.80 -7.75
C LYS A 1025 37.69 40.73 -8.77
#